data_AF-A0A218Z8L6-F1
#
_entry.id   AF-A0A218Z8L6-F1
#
_cell.length_a   1.000
_cell.length_b   1.000
_cell.length_c   1.000
_cell.angle_alpha   90.00
_cell.angle_beta   90.00
_cell.angle_gamma   90.00
#
_symmetry.space_group_name_H-M   'P 1'
#
loop_
_entity.id
_entity.type
_entity.pdbx_description
1 polymer ?
#
loop_
_entity_poly.entity_id
_entity_poly.type
_entity_poly.pdbx_seq_one_letter_code
_entity_poly.pdbx_strand_id
1 'polypeptide(L)'
;MFWITRSISISILPFVFIAGFWYFWPSTQADYQWPNQLKNPRGDWERYVRSPRSSIVRPVRVLKTHTRGNITNPDGLLTGRGSTVLTREANRNPPTARGDADVAPAIVVDWGQNVAGFLSVEFGGAVNSTPGFPGIRLAFSETQQFLSDLSDFSRSNNIAVKPNPYTWTDTYGCEFGNQVCADGLHGFRYMKIYLDALPDDAPYTTSYGQVFIDSMSLNFTAFLGTPDTFTGWFESSDEQLNQWWYDGVYTNDMCIDTFRANDTDPRGAASPSLLGKLVLHDGAKRDRDPYIGDLAVASRTSYLTHDISAATRNVLADIADHQRADGWLPPASINNYTLPLYDYPLWWVACSYDLFMYTGDTAYVLRYYSNMMKVLDTFYPSTTDPATGLLSKGLGISEGYGDYAFLPRSGPVTYYNALYVLALDNAASIARFLGHKDDSRRWQSRARVVAAAMSSLFDSKVGAFYDGTCGTDFCQTHAQDGNSLAILSGVANTTTAHSILSYLSAATARPYGNAFYDNDAIGPFSQRVYAFVSYFEIAARFKVGLGTSALEEMRRLYGWMATHDPQVTMWEGIGPGGRPYEDGFTSMAHGWATGVVAALTNYVLGVTPSGPGFATWSVKPIPGDVAWAKGVVPTPHGPVDVFWTRNQPDALFSLQVTGPKGTRGVVSVPAGGQPVYFDGKMVDVKGSAVADDGYVNMAVEGGNMHTFTLGSRQVRSDEI
;
A
#
# COMPACT_ATOMS: atom_id res chain seq x y z
N MET A 1 -2.60 24.86 4.75
CA MET A 1 -2.55 25.97 3.78
C MET A 1 -1.42 25.67 2.80
N PHE A 2 -1.70 24.90 1.75
CA PHE A 2 -0.92 24.78 0.50
C PHE A 2 -1.71 23.86 -0.45
N TRP A 3 -2.67 24.43 -1.17
CA TRP A 3 -3.23 23.84 -2.39
C TRP A 3 -3.48 25.03 -3.32
N ILE A 4 -2.48 25.37 -4.14
CA ILE A 4 -2.63 26.39 -5.17
C ILE A 4 -2.95 25.67 -6.47
N THR A 5 -4.18 25.88 -6.93
CA THR A 5 -4.63 25.65 -8.30
C THR A 5 -3.74 26.44 -9.26
N ARG A 6 -3.10 25.76 -10.22
CA ARG A 6 -2.56 26.42 -11.42
C ARG A 6 -3.10 25.72 -12.66
N SER A 7 -4.14 26.31 -13.23
CA SER A 7 -4.59 26.07 -14.60
C SER A 7 -3.55 26.67 -15.55
N ILE A 8 -2.93 25.86 -16.39
CA ILE A 8 -2.15 26.32 -17.55
C ILE A 8 -2.87 25.87 -18.81
N SER A 9 -3.45 26.83 -19.54
CA SER A 9 -3.97 26.64 -20.88
C SER A 9 -2.81 26.55 -21.87
N ILE A 10 -2.69 25.43 -22.60
CA ILE A 10 -1.80 25.31 -23.76
C ILE A 10 -2.65 25.04 -25.00
N SER A 11 -2.57 25.97 -25.95
CA SER A 11 -3.17 25.89 -27.28
C SER A 11 -2.40 24.87 -28.13
N ILE A 12 -3.10 23.88 -28.70
CA ILE A 12 -2.53 22.90 -29.64
C ILE A 12 -3.04 23.20 -31.06
N LEU A 13 -2.12 23.36 -32.01
CA LEU A 13 -2.36 23.29 -33.45
C LEU A 13 -2.11 21.86 -33.95
N PRO A 14 -2.85 21.35 -34.96
CA PRO A 14 -2.87 19.93 -35.29
C PRO A 14 -1.79 19.56 -36.32
N PHE A 15 -1.23 18.36 -36.18
CA PHE A 15 -0.60 17.62 -37.27
C PHE A 15 -1.16 16.19 -37.30
N VAL A 16 -1.45 15.73 -38.52
CA VAL A 16 -2.23 14.53 -38.87
C VAL A 16 -1.30 13.58 -39.64
N PHE A 17 -1.19 12.34 -39.11
CA PHE A 17 -1.13 11.01 -39.80
C PHE A 17 0.10 10.66 -40.67
N ILE A 18 0.64 9.43 -40.85
CA ILE A 18 0.32 7.98 -40.66
C ILE A 18 1.65 7.18 -40.66
N ALA A 19 1.74 6.06 -39.91
CA ALA A 19 2.21 4.74 -40.42
C ALA A 19 2.25 3.68 -39.30
N GLY A 20 1.56 2.55 -39.52
CA GLY A 20 1.43 1.44 -38.58
C GLY A 20 2.56 0.43 -38.65
N PHE A 21 2.73 -0.34 -37.58
CA PHE A 21 3.53 -1.55 -37.55
C PHE A 21 2.85 -2.61 -36.66
N TRP A 22 2.65 -3.79 -37.25
CA TRP A 22 2.24 -5.02 -36.58
C TRP A 22 3.45 -5.66 -35.92
N TYR A 23 3.35 -6.08 -34.66
CA TYR A 23 4.37 -6.91 -34.01
C TYR A 23 3.77 -8.27 -33.61
N PHE A 24 4.37 -9.32 -34.16
CA PHE A 24 4.17 -10.73 -33.80
C PHE A 24 5.00 -11.08 -32.56
N TRP A 25 4.42 -11.77 -31.59
CA TRP A 25 5.13 -12.41 -30.48
C TRP A 25 5.55 -13.84 -30.89
N PRO A 26 6.81 -14.25 -30.70
CA PRO A 26 7.16 -15.67 -30.76
C PRO A 26 7.01 -16.31 -29.38
N SER A 27 6.21 -17.38 -29.32
CA SER A 27 6.17 -18.32 -28.21
C SER A 27 7.37 -19.27 -28.29
N THR A 28 8.06 -19.48 -27.17
CA THR A 28 8.94 -20.64 -27.00
C THR A 28 8.57 -21.34 -25.70
N GLN A 29 7.97 -22.53 -25.84
CA GLN A 29 7.80 -23.50 -24.76
C GLN A 29 9.17 -24.14 -24.49
N ALA A 30 9.65 -24.05 -23.25
CA ALA A 30 10.73 -24.89 -22.76
C ALA A 30 10.11 -25.98 -21.86
N ASP A 31 10.35 -27.24 -22.22
CA ASP A 31 9.94 -28.42 -21.48
C ASP A 31 10.57 -28.45 -20.07
N TYR A 32 9.73 -28.49 -19.02
CA TYR A 32 10.18 -28.64 -17.63
C TYR A 32 9.60 -29.93 -17.04
N GLN A 33 10.47 -30.86 -16.63
CA GLN A 33 10.08 -32.15 -16.07
C GLN A 33 9.88 -32.08 -14.54
N TRP A 34 8.74 -32.59 -14.08
CA TRP A 34 8.28 -32.59 -12.69
C TRP A 34 8.17 -34.04 -12.20
N PRO A 35 8.93 -34.50 -11.18
CA PRO A 35 8.23 -34.99 -9.97
C PRO A 35 8.98 -34.96 -8.61
N ASN A 36 10.16 -34.34 -8.43
CA ASN A 36 10.95 -34.56 -7.19
C ASN A 36 10.89 -33.47 -6.09
N GLN A 37 10.03 -32.45 -6.16
CA GLN A 37 10.00 -31.36 -5.18
C GLN A 37 9.01 -31.53 -3.99
N LEU A 38 8.33 -32.67 -3.87
CA LEU A 38 7.33 -32.89 -2.81
C LEU A 38 7.90 -33.16 -1.39
N LYS A 39 9.20 -32.97 -1.13
CA LYS A 39 9.85 -33.38 0.14
C LYS A 39 10.61 -32.30 0.93
N ASN A 40 10.47 -31.00 0.64
CA ASN A 40 11.09 -29.96 1.48
C ASN A 40 10.06 -28.96 2.05
N PRO A 41 9.76 -28.99 3.36
CA PRO A 41 8.85 -28.04 4.00
C PRO A 41 9.48 -26.67 4.29
N ARG A 42 10.78 -26.46 4.02
CA ARG A 42 11.34 -25.10 3.89
C ARG A 42 11.20 -24.71 2.42
N GLY A 43 10.28 -23.78 2.15
CA GLY A 43 10.03 -23.29 0.80
C GLY A 43 11.27 -22.60 0.20
N ASP A 44 11.16 -22.20 -1.06
CA ASP A 44 12.14 -21.32 -1.72
C ASP A 44 11.66 -19.86 -1.64
N TRP A 45 10.71 -19.58 -0.74
CA TRP A 45 10.00 -18.31 -0.68
C TRP A 45 10.90 -17.17 -0.18
N GLU A 46 11.90 -17.50 0.64
CA GLU A 46 12.86 -16.56 1.19
C GLU A 46 13.64 -15.83 0.09
N ARG A 47 13.74 -16.41 -1.13
CA ARG A 47 14.39 -15.78 -2.28
C ARG A 47 13.70 -14.50 -2.77
N TYR A 48 12.40 -14.35 -2.48
CA TYR A 48 11.62 -13.20 -2.91
C TYR A 48 11.70 -12.03 -1.92
N VAL A 49 12.20 -12.24 -0.70
CA VAL A 49 12.30 -11.21 0.35
C VAL A 49 13.20 -10.07 -0.12
N ARG A 50 12.67 -8.84 -0.04
CA ARG A 50 13.32 -7.62 -0.56
C ARG A 50 14.08 -6.82 0.48
N SER A 51 13.77 -6.98 1.76
CA SER A 51 14.35 -6.15 2.82
C SER A 51 15.88 -6.26 2.83
N PRO A 52 16.61 -5.18 3.15
CA PRO A 52 18.04 -5.25 3.35
C PRO A 52 18.43 -6.34 4.36
N ARG A 53 19.63 -6.92 4.18
CA ARG A 53 20.14 -7.97 5.10
C ARG A 53 20.55 -7.44 6.47
N SER A 54 20.68 -6.12 6.62
CA SER A 54 21.06 -5.46 7.87
C SER A 54 20.54 -4.04 7.90
N SER A 55 20.50 -3.41 9.07
CA SER A 55 20.14 -2.00 9.22
C SER A 55 21.14 -1.04 8.58
N ILE A 56 22.34 -1.47 8.20
CA ILE A 56 23.29 -0.65 7.46
C ILE A 56 23.18 -0.98 5.97
N VAL A 57 22.58 -0.08 5.22
CA VAL A 57 22.45 -0.18 3.76
C VAL A 57 23.57 0.61 3.10
N ARG A 58 24.10 0.11 2.00
CA ARG A 58 25.12 0.80 1.19
C ARG A 58 24.60 0.99 -0.23
N PRO A 59 25.00 2.08 -0.91
CA PRO A 59 24.66 2.27 -2.32
C PRO A 59 25.26 1.18 -3.22
N VAL A 60 24.61 0.91 -4.35
CA VAL A 60 24.98 -0.22 -5.23
C VAL A 60 25.74 0.21 -6.49
N ARG A 61 25.51 1.43 -7.01
CA ARG A 61 26.21 1.94 -8.21
C ARG A 61 26.15 3.46 -8.36
N VAL A 62 27.09 4.02 -9.13
CA VAL A 62 27.03 5.40 -9.64
C VAL A 62 26.40 5.39 -11.03
N LEU A 63 25.43 6.27 -11.25
CA LEU A 63 24.81 6.48 -12.57
C LEU A 63 25.71 7.40 -13.42
N LYS A 64 26.55 6.78 -14.25
CA LYS A 64 27.54 7.48 -15.09
C LYS A 64 26.92 8.53 -16.02
N THR A 65 25.68 8.31 -16.48
CA THR A 65 24.94 9.26 -17.33
C THR A 65 24.64 10.60 -16.64
N HIS A 66 24.64 10.64 -15.31
CA HIS A 66 24.42 11.86 -14.52
C HIS A 66 25.71 12.43 -13.92
N THR A 67 26.85 11.76 -14.13
CA THR A 67 28.16 12.21 -13.65
C THR A 67 28.67 13.33 -14.55
N ARG A 68 28.99 14.49 -13.97
CA ARG A 68 29.43 15.69 -14.71
C ARG A 68 30.39 16.54 -13.91
N GLY A 69 31.11 17.43 -14.60
CA GLY A 69 32.12 18.31 -13.99
C GLY A 69 33.41 17.56 -13.64
N ASN A 70 34.29 18.21 -12.87
CA ASN A 70 35.60 17.66 -12.52
C ASN A 70 35.50 16.71 -11.32
N ILE A 71 35.49 15.41 -11.61
CA ILE A 71 35.39 14.32 -10.62
C ILE A 71 36.49 13.30 -10.88
N THR A 72 37.24 12.97 -9.82
CA THR A 72 38.22 11.89 -9.83
C THR A 72 37.67 10.69 -9.06
N ASN A 73 37.88 9.48 -9.60
CA ASN A 73 37.44 8.22 -8.97
C ASN A 73 35.95 8.21 -8.57
N PRO A 74 35.00 8.42 -9.50
CA PRO A 74 33.58 8.52 -9.17
C PRO A 74 33.03 7.34 -8.36
N ASP A 75 33.55 6.12 -8.60
CA ASP A 75 33.16 4.89 -7.91
C ASP A 75 33.91 4.65 -6.56
N GLY A 76 34.77 5.57 -6.13
CA GLY A 76 35.55 5.47 -4.89
C GLY A 76 34.69 5.24 -3.66
N LEU A 77 33.64 6.06 -3.50
CA LEU A 77 32.66 5.99 -2.41
C LEU A 77 31.92 4.65 -2.31
N LEU A 78 31.88 3.86 -3.39
CA LEU A 78 31.27 2.53 -3.43
C LEU A 78 32.28 1.43 -3.11
N THR A 79 33.47 1.53 -3.71
CA THR A 79 34.46 0.44 -3.72
C THR A 79 35.38 0.44 -2.51
N GLY A 80 35.49 1.58 -1.82
CA GLY A 80 36.48 1.78 -0.75
C GLY A 80 37.93 1.80 -1.25
N ARG A 81 38.17 1.81 -2.57
CA ARG A 81 39.50 1.86 -3.19
C ARG A 81 39.93 3.31 -3.44
N GLY A 82 39.97 4.09 -2.37
CA GLY A 82 40.23 5.54 -2.38
C GLY A 82 38.97 6.38 -2.53
N SER A 83 39.07 7.68 -2.23
CA SER A 83 37.95 8.61 -2.20
C SER A 83 37.42 8.93 -3.60
N THR A 84 36.12 9.20 -3.69
CA THR A 84 35.54 10.00 -4.77
C THR A 84 35.84 11.47 -4.52
N VAL A 85 36.46 12.16 -5.48
CA VAL A 85 36.91 13.55 -5.30
C VAL A 85 36.15 14.49 -6.24
N LEU A 86 35.44 15.47 -5.67
CA LEU A 86 34.75 16.54 -6.42
C LEU A 86 35.60 17.81 -6.33
N THR A 87 35.92 18.43 -7.47
CA THR A 87 36.81 19.60 -7.53
C THR A 87 36.17 20.74 -8.33
N ARG A 88 36.07 21.92 -7.73
CA ARG A 88 35.67 23.15 -8.45
C ARG A 88 36.52 24.32 -8.00
N GLU A 89 37.31 24.86 -8.91
CA GLU A 89 38.26 25.92 -8.60
C GLU A 89 37.58 27.30 -8.64
N ALA A 90 37.90 28.16 -7.68
CA ALA A 90 37.44 29.55 -7.70
C ALA A 90 38.20 30.30 -8.81
N ASN A 91 37.53 30.56 -9.94
CA ASN A 91 38.14 31.30 -11.05
C ASN A 91 38.56 32.71 -10.60
N ARG A 92 39.87 32.99 -10.60
CA ARG A 92 40.42 34.31 -10.30
C ARG A 92 40.39 35.29 -11.49
N ASN A 93 40.05 34.81 -12.69
CA ASN A 93 39.96 35.60 -13.92
C ASN A 93 38.61 35.35 -14.63
N PRO A 94 37.96 36.39 -15.20
CA PRO A 94 36.74 36.22 -15.99
C PRO A 94 37.00 35.38 -17.26
N PRO A 95 36.01 34.65 -17.79
CA PRO A 95 36.22 33.73 -18.90
C PRO A 95 36.80 34.47 -20.11
N THR A 96 38.00 34.09 -20.56
CA THR A 96 38.43 34.38 -21.93
C THR A 96 37.51 33.63 -22.89
N ALA A 97 37.30 34.17 -24.09
CA ALA A 97 36.34 33.71 -25.11
C ALA A 97 36.51 32.26 -25.67
N ARG A 98 37.21 31.38 -24.95
CA ARG A 98 37.15 29.91 -25.00
C ARG A 98 37.03 29.46 -23.52
N GLY A 99 35.94 28.95 -23.00
CA GLY A 99 34.86 28.18 -23.62
C GLY A 99 34.43 26.99 -22.75
N ASP A 100 35.02 26.77 -21.57
CA ASP A 100 34.57 25.74 -20.64
C ASP A 100 33.53 26.35 -19.69
N ALA A 101 32.29 25.85 -19.76
CA ALA A 101 31.24 26.23 -18.83
C ALA A 101 31.67 25.82 -17.40
N ASP A 102 31.48 26.71 -16.42
CA ASP A 102 31.66 26.39 -15.00
C ASP A 102 30.54 25.44 -14.55
N VAL A 103 30.77 24.15 -14.72
CA VAL A 103 29.83 23.08 -14.39
C VAL A 103 30.15 22.53 -13.01
N ALA A 104 29.20 22.67 -12.07
CA ALA A 104 29.32 22.07 -10.74
C ALA A 104 29.54 20.55 -10.84
N PRO A 105 30.62 20.00 -10.25
CA PRO A 105 30.84 18.56 -10.12
C PRO A 105 29.64 17.89 -9.45
N ALA A 106 29.07 16.89 -10.09
CA ALA A 106 27.93 16.16 -9.58
C ALA A 106 27.99 14.67 -9.93
N ILE A 107 27.61 13.82 -8.99
CA ILE A 107 27.37 12.38 -9.19
C ILE A 107 25.98 12.00 -8.71
N VAL A 108 25.42 10.94 -9.28
CA VAL A 108 24.16 10.33 -8.81
C VAL A 108 24.44 8.90 -8.41
N VAL A 109 23.97 8.55 -7.22
CA VAL A 109 24.12 7.25 -6.59
C VAL A 109 22.75 6.56 -6.58
N ASP A 110 22.72 5.31 -7.07
CA ASP A 110 21.55 4.42 -7.01
C ASP A 110 21.75 3.44 -5.86
N TRP A 111 20.76 3.36 -4.98
CA TRP A 111 20.73 2.48 -3.82
C TRP A 111 20.10 1.11 -4.11
N GLY A 112 19.69 0.89 -5.36
CA GLY A 112 19.20 -0.39 -5.89
C GLY A 112 17.69 -0.50 -5.83
N GLN A 113 17.10 -0.02 -4.74
CA GLN A 113 15.66 0.07 -4.50
C GLN A 113 15.38 1.27 -3.58
N ASN A 114 14.10 1.62 -3.39
CA ASN A 114 13.73 2.60 -2.38
C ASN A 114 14.14 2.08 -0.98
N VAL A 115 14.68 2.98 -0.16
CA VAL A 115 15.14 2.73 1.22
C VAL A 115 14.75 3.91 2.11
N ALA A 116 14.64 3.69 3.42
CA ALA A 116 14.25 4.72 4.38
C ALA A 116 15.18 4.71 5.62
N GLY A 117 15.76 5.85 5.98
CA GLY A 117 16.66 5.91 7.13
C GLY A 117 17.46 7.21 7.25
N PHE A 118 18.45 7.19 8.14
CA PHE A 118 19.39 8.30 8.36
C PHE A 118 20.66 8.09 7.53
N LEU A 119 20.96 9.03 6.64
CA LEU A 119 22.14 8.96 5.80
C LEU A 119 23.41 9.23 6.61
N SER A 120 24.51 8.56 6.28
CA SER A 120 25.84 8.88 6.75
C SER A 120 26.83 8.94 5.59
N VAL A 121 27.66 9.98 5.60
CA VAL A 121 28.73 10.22 4.62
C VAL A 121 30.04 10.24 5.37
N GLU A 122 30.95 9.35 4.99
CA GLU A 122 32.33 9.39 5.46
C GLU A 122 33.15 10.28 4.52
N PHE A 123 33.54 11.45 5.01
CA PHE A 123 34.39 12.37 4.28
C PHE A 123 35.85 12.12 4.62
N GLY A 124 36.70 12.03 3.59
CA GLY A 124 38.16 12.08 3.72
C GLY A 124 38.69 13.49 4.00
N GLY A 125 37.80 14.48 4.07
CA GLY A 125 38.10 15.89 4.32
C GLY A 125 37.83 16.78 3.11
N ALA A 126 38.38 17.99 3.16
CA ALA A 126 38.22 19.00 2.11
C ALA A 126 39.43 19.92 2.00
N VAL A 127 39.63 20.50 0.81
CA VAL A 127 40.62 21.55 0.56
C VAL A 127 39.89 22.83 0.19
N ASN A 128 40.01 23.84 1.04
CA ASN A 128 39.37 25.14 0.84
C ASN A 128 40.18 25.98 -0.16
N SER A 129 39.52 26.54 -1.17
CA SER A 129 40.09 27.53 -2.08
C SER A 129 39.59 28.96 -1.81
N THR A 130 38.66 29.11 -0.85
CA THR A 130 38.09 30.37 -0.37
C THR A 130 37.99 30.34 1.18
N PRO A 131 37.60 31.44 1.86
CA PRO A 131 37.42 31.44 3.32
C PRO A 131 36.33 30.49 3.84
N GLY A 132 35.27 30.23 3.07
CA GLY A 132 34.21 29.29 3.45
C GLY A 132 34.63 27.84 3.22
N PHE A 133 33.94 26.90 3.86
CA PHE A 133 34.12 25.46 3.60
C PHE A 133 33.50 25.08 2.24
N PRO A 134 34.07 24.11 1.50
CA PRO A 134 33.41 23.56 0.32
C PRO A 134 32.04 22.99 0.69
N GLY A 135 30.99 23.46 0.01
CA GLY A 135 29.62 23.05 0.22
C GLY A 135 29.29 21.77 -0.55
N ILE A 136 28.66 20.80 0.11
CA ILE A 136 28.01 19.67 -0.57
C ILE A 136 26.51 19.79 -0.41
N ARG A 137 25.80 19.67 -1.53
CA ARG A 137 24.35 19.59 -1.56
C ARG A 137 23.91 18.19 -1.93
N LEU A 138 22.87 17.72 -1.24
CA LEU A 138 22.26 16.42 -1.45
C LEU A 138 20.80 16.60 -1.90
N ALA A 139 20.47 16.00 -3.04
CA ALA A 139 19.09 15.92 -3.53
C ALA A 139 18.68 14.46 -3.67
N PHE A 140 17.50 14.12 -3.15
CA PHE A 140 16.99 12.76 -3.08
C PHE A 140 15.79 12.60 -4.01
N SER A 141 15.62 11.40 -4.56
CA SER A 141 14.41 11.04 -5.29
C SER A 141 14.12 9.55 -5.25
N GLU A 142 12.84 9.19 -5.26
CA GLU A 142 12.42 7.81 -5.51
C GLU A 142 12.55 7.42 -6.98
N THR A 143 12.54 8.38 -7.91
CA THR A 143 12.65 8.10 -9.37
C THR A 143 13.75 8.91 -10.03
N GLN A 144 14.29 8.43 -11.16
CA GLN A 144 15.23 9.23 -11.96
C GLN A 144 14.53 10.39 -12.66
N GLN A 145 13.23 10.25 -12.98
CA GLN A 145 12.46 11.27 -13.69
C GLN A 145 12.39 12.59 -12.91
N PHE A 146 12.24 12.51 -11.58
CA PHE A 146 12.10 13.68 -10.71
C PHE A 146 13.39 14.06 -9.97
N LEU A 147 14.49 13.36 -10.25
CA LEU A 147 15.79 13.71 -9.71
C LEU A 147 16.32 15.02 -10.34
N SER A 148 16.39 16.08 -9.54
CA SER A 148 16.87 17.40 -9.98
C SER A 148 18.05 17.90 -9.13
N ASP A 149 18.31 19.21 -9.08
CA ASP A 149 19.18 19.82 -8.04
C ASP A 149 18.39 20.11 -6.74
N LEU A 150 17.11 19.75 -6.70
CA LEU A 150 16.25 19.76 -5.53
C LEU A 150 15.59 18.39 -5.37
N SER A 151 15.31 18.02 -4.13
CA SER A 151 14.63 16.76 -3.80
C SER A 151 13.16 16.78 -4.25
N ASP A 152 12.62 15.61 -4.59
CA ASP A 152 11.24 15.37 -5.03
C ASP A 152 10.23 15.34 -3.88
N PHE A 153 10.21 16.40 -3.07
CA PHE A 153 9.50 16.47 -1.77
C PHE A 153 10.12 15.62 -0.65
N SER A 154 11.20 14.87 -0.90
CA SER A 154 12.00 14.21 0.14
C SER A 154 12.90 15.16 0.95
N ARG A 155 12.87 16.48 0.66
CA ARG A 155 13.68 17.58 1.26
C ARG A 155 15.20 17.43 1.02
N SER A 156 15.94 18.54 0.92
CA SER A 156 17.37 18.55 0.50
C SER A 156 18.27 18.98 1.66
N ASN A 157 19.53 18.51 1.64
CA ASN A 157 20.51 18.83 2.67
C ASN A 157 21.68 19.66 2.14
N ASN A 158 22.26 20.47 3.02
CA ASN A 158 23.45 21.26 2.74
C ASN A 158 24.50 21.00 3.82
N ILE A 159 25.75 20.77 3.40
CA ILE A 159 26.85 20.35 4.28
C ILE A 159 28.05 21.29 4.07
N ALA A 160 28.61 21.79 5.17
CA ALA A 160 29.91 22.48 5.19
C ALA A 160 31.03 21.45 5.43
N VAL A 161 31.73 21.01 4.37
CA VAL A 161 32.71 19.92 4.52
C VAL A 161 34.00 20.41 5.17
N LYS A 162 34.33 19.82 6.32
CA LYS A 162 35.51 20.18 7.13
C LYS A 162 36.81 19.65 6.52
N PRO A 163 37.98 20.27 6.78
CA PRO A 163 39.25 19.85 6.18
C PRO A 163 39.74 18.47 6.61
N ASN A 164 39.45 18.06 7.84
CA ASN A 164 39.88 16.78 8.39
C ASN A 164 38.83 15.69 8.16
N PRO A 165 39.23 14.40 8.06
CA PRO A 165 38.30 13.29 7.92
C PRO A 165 37.28 13.22 9.07
N TYR A 166 36.02 12.95 8.73
CA TYR A 166 34.93 12.76 9.70
C TYR A 166 33.72 12.08 9.05
N THR A 167 32.85 11.51 9.89
CA THR A 167 31.54 11.04 9.45
C THR A 167 30.50 12.13 9.73
N TRP A 168 29.81 12.55 8.67
CA TRP A 168 28.59 13.35 8.79
C TRP A 168 27.39 12.39 8.80
N THR A 169 26.46 12.61 9.73
CA THR A 169 25.19 11.89 9.80
C THR A 169 24.07 12.90 9.65
N ASP A 170 23.10 12.55 8.82
CA ASP A 170 21.91 13.34 8.55
C ASP A 170 21.03 13.39 9.79
N THR A 171 21.26 14.40 10.62
CA THR A 171 20.51 14.62 11.85
C THR A 171 19.82 15.96 11.71
N TYR A 172 18.51 15.98 11.90
CA TYR A 172 17.71 17.20 11.78
C TYR A 172 18.31 18.34 12.60
N GLY A 173 18.58 19.46 11.93
CA GLY A 173 19.13 20.67 12.55
C GLY A 173 20.04 21.46 11.60
N CYS A 174 20.53 22.60 12.08
CA CYS A 174 21.44 23.47 11.35
C CYS A 174 22.74 23.63 12.14
N GLU A 175 23.89 23.57 11.46
CA GLU A 175 25.19 23.73 12.11
C GLU A 175 25.44 25.18 12.56
N PHE A 176 24.93 26.15 11.78
CA PHE A 176 25.18 27.58 12.03
C PHE A 176 23.86 28.36 12.10
N GLY A 177 23.19 28.32 13.25
CA GLY A 177 21.93 29.05 13.45
C GLY A 177 20.81 28.48 12.58
N ASN A 178 20.48 29.15 11.48
CA ASN A 178 19.51 28.73 10.47
C ASN A 178 20.15 28.38 9.11
N GLN A 179 21.48 28.22 9.09
CA GLN A 179 22.29 27.96 7.91
C GLN A 179 22.96 26.58 8.00
N VAL A 180 23.21 25.97 6.84
CA VAL A 180 23.82 24.63 6.71
C VAL A 180 22.99 23.61 7.48
N CYS A 181 21.81 23.33 6.95
CA CYS A 181 20.80 22.49 7.59
C CYS A 181 20.70 21.11 6.93
N ALA A 182 20.40 20.12 7.78
CA ALA A 182 20.03 18.78 7.41
C ALA A 182 18.59 18.49 7.88
N ASP A 183 17.88 17.65 7.11
CA ASP A 183 16.48 17.31 7.38
C ASP A 183 16.35 16.05 8.26
N GLY A 184 17.29 15.11 8.18
CA GLY A 184 17.30 13.89 8.97
C GLY A 184 16.87 12.65 8.19
N LEU A 185 15.70 12.10 8.52
CA LEU A 185 15.20 10.87 7.90
C LEU A 185 14.81 11.14 6.44
N HIS A 186 15.18 10.23 5.52
CA HIS A 186 14.79 10.29 4.11
C HIS A 186 14.32 8.92 3.59
N GLY A 187 13.27 8.92 2.77
CA GLY A 187 12.86 7.82 1.90
C GLY A 187 13.20 8.12 0.44
N PHE A 188 14.02 7.29 -0.21
CA PHE A 188 14.52 7.54 -1.57
C PHE A 188 15.16 6.28 -2.19
N ARG A 189 15.45 6.32 -3.49
CA ARG A 189 16.30 5.34 -4.19
C ARG A 189 17.54 5.99 -4.79
N TYR A 190 17.37 7.17 -5.38
CA TYR A 190 18.41 7.92 -6.05
C TYR A 190 18.82 9.10 -5.20
N MET A 191 20.12 9.36 -5.14
CA MET A 191 20.65 10.50 -4.43
C MET A 191 21.73 11.17 -5.28
N LYS A 192 21.59 12.46 -5.48
CA LYS A 192 22.56 13.31 -6.17
C LYS A 192 23.43 14.04 -5.16
N ILE A 193 24.72 14.02 -5.40
CA ILE A 193 25.75 14.67 -4.60
C ILE A 193 26.46 15.67 -5.52
N TYR A 194 26.52 16.94 -5.12
CA TYR A 194 27.17 17.95 -5.94
C TYR A 194 27.83 19.05 -5.12
N LEU A 195 28.96 19.53 -5.65
CA LEU A 195 29.79 20.56 -5.05
C LEU A 195 29.19 21.93 -5.36
N ASP A 196 28.43 22.45 -4.41
CA ASP A 196 27.68 23.69 -4.51
C ASP A 196 27.31 24.22 -3.11
N ALA A 197 26.95 25.49 -3.01
CA ALA A 197 26.55 26.13 -1.77
C ALA A 197 25.35 27.06 -2.01
N LEU A 198 24.43 27.10 -1.05
CA LEU A 198 23.37 28.10 -1.07
C LEU A 198 23.95 29.48 -0.74
N PRO A 199 23.50 30.55 -1.43
CA PRO A 199 23.87 31.91 -1.05
C PRO A 199 23.53 32.23 0.40
N ASP A 200 22.42 31.69 0.90
CA ASP A 200 21.95 31.88 2.27
C ASP A 200 22.80 31.16 3.31
N ASP A 201 23.71 30.25 2.92
CA ASP A 201 24.65 29.59 3.84
C ASP A 201 25.99 30.34 3.96
N ALA A 202 26.15 31.48 3.27
CA ALA A 202 27.33 32.33 3.39
C ALA A 202 27.40 32.99 4.80
N PRO A 203 28.60 33.16 5.38
CA PRO A 203 29.92 32.90 4.81
C PRO A 203 30.45 31.47 5.06
N TYR A 204 29.64 30.57 5.64
CA TYR A 204 30.12 29.28 6.14
C TYR A 204 30.45 28.29 5.03
N THR A 205 29.73 28.34 3.91
CA THR A 205 29.96 27.47 2.75
C THR A 205 30.26 28.24 1.46
N THR A 206 30.90 27.56 0.51
CA THR A 206 31.17 28.07 -0.83
C THR A 206 31.04 26.95 -1.87
N SER A 207 30.71 27.30 -3.12
CA SER A 207 30.64 26.32 -4.22
C SER A 207 32.01 25.89 -4.76
N TYR A 208 33.12 26.24 -4.08
CA TYR A 208 34.49 26.02 -4.56
C TYR A 208 35.35 25.25 -3.55
N GLY A 209 36.33 24.51 -4.07
CA GLY A 209 37.29 23.71 -3.32
C GLY A 209 37.36 22.27 -3.83
N GLN A 210 37.90 21.39 -2.98
CA GLN A 210 37.94 19.95 -3.23
C GLN A 210 37.28 19.22 -2.05
N VAL A 211 36.47 18.22 -2.34
CA VAL A 211 35.80 17.38 -1.33
C VAL A 211 36.14 15.92 -1.60
N PHE A 212 36.55 15.21 -0.56
CA PHE A 212 36.90 13.79 -0.59
C PHE A 212 35.80 13.00 0.10
N ILE A 213 35.12 12.11 -0.63
CA ILE A 213 34.07 11.23 -0.12
C ILE A 213 34.58 9.80 -0.13
N ASP A 214 34.80 9.23 1.05
CA ASP A 214 35.41 7.90 1.22
C ASP A 214 34.38 6.79 1.13
N SER A 215 33.23 6.96 1.79
CA SER A 215 32.14 5.99 1.76
C SER A 215 30.79 6.59 2.14
N MET A 216 29.71 5.84 1.87
CA MET A 216 28.36 6.20 2.30
C MET A 216 27.61 4.99 2.84
N SER A 217 26.72 5.23 3.78
CA SER A 217 25.78 4.25 4.30
C SER A 217 24.50 4.91 4.77
N LEU A 218 23.40 4.15 4.80
CA LEU A 218 22.15 4.55 5.41
C LEU A 218 21.90 3.65 6.62
N ASN A 219 21.60 4.25 7.76
CA ASN A 219 21.03 3.52 8.89
C ASN A 219 19.52 3.38 8.65
N PHE A 220 19.10 2.24 8.13
CA PHE A 220 17.72 1.88 7.86
C PHE A 220 16.94 1.77 9.17
N THR A 221 15.87 2.54 9.28
CA THR A 221 15.10 2.66 10.54
C THR A 221 13.75 1.96 10.48
N ALA A 222 13.18 1.82 9.29
CA ALA A 222 11.94 1.11 9.08
C ALA A 222 12.05 -0.37 9.50
N PHE A 223 10.91 -1.06 9.58
CA PHE A 223 10.87 -2.45 10.00
C PHE A 223 11.76 -3.33 9.11
N LEU A 224 12.75 -4.00 9.71
CA LEU A 224 13.72 -4.81 8.97
C LEU A 224 13.17 -6.23 8.75
N GLY A 225 12.33 -6.39 7.72
CA GLY A 225 11.73 -7.67 7.32
C GLY A 225 12.70 -8.69 6.73
N THR A 226 13.61 -9.26 7.53
CA THR A 226 14.46 -10.40 7.10
C THR A 226 13.67 -11.72 7.11
N PRO A 227 14.09 -12.78 6.39
CA PRO A 227 13.32 -14.03 6.31
C PRO A 227 12.92 -14.63 7.68
N ASP A 228 13.75 -14.49 8.71
CA ASP A 228 13.48 -14.96 10.07
C ASP A 228 12.41 -14.15 10.83
N THR A 229 12.02 -12.98 10.32
CA THR A 229 10.96 -12.14 10.88
C THR A 229 9.58 -12.38 10.27
N PHE A 230 9.51 -13.14 9.17
CA PHE A 230 8.23 -13.50 8.54
C PHE A 230 7.53 -14.55 9.39
N THR A 231 6.33 -14.22 9.84
CA THR A 231 5.43 -15.16 10.51
C THR A 231 4.37 -15.72 9.56
N GLY A 232 4.19 -15.09 8.40
CA GLY A 232 3.37 -15.58 7.29
C GLY A 232 4.05 -15.39 5.94
N TRP A 233 3.72 -16.25 4.97
CA TRP A 233 4.31 -16.23 3.64
C TRP A 233 3.38 -16.88 2.60
N PHE A 234 3.61 -16.57 1.33
CA PHE A 234 2.82 -17.04 0.20
C PHE A 234 3.71 -17.46 -0.98
N GLU A 235 3.35 -18.56 -1.63
CA GLU A 235 3.88 -18.97 -2.93
C GLU A 235 2.76 -19.57 -3.79
N SER A 236 2.89 -19.41 -5.10
CA SER A 236 1.98 -19.94 -6.10
C SER A 236 2.71 -20.37 -7.36
N SER A 237 1.98 -20.98 -8.30
CA SER A 237 2.51 -21.33 -9.61
C SER A 237 2.87 -20.12 -10.50
N ASP A 238 2.50 -18.90 -10.12
CA ASP A 238 2.81 -17.68 -10.85
C ASP A 238 3.93 -16.92 -10.14
N GLU A 239 5.14 -17.01 -10.69
CA GLU A 239 6.35 -16.37 -10.16
C GLU A 239 6.22 -14.84 -10.01
N GLN A 240 5.44 -14.19 -10.86
CA GLN A 240 5.24 -12.74 -10.78
C GLN A 240 4.33 -12.39 -9.60
N LEU A 241 3.23 -13.13 -9.41
CA LEU A 241 2.37 -12.96 -8.24
C LEU A 241 3.14 -13.20 -6.95
N ASN A 242 4.03 -14.21 -6.93
CA ASN A 242 4.91 -14.45 -5.80
C ASN A 242 5.76 -13.21 -5.53
N GLN A 243 6.51 -12.73 -6.53
CA GLN A 243 7.39 -11.57 -6.34
C GLN A 243 6.63 -10.32 -5.88
N TRP A 244 5.47 -10.03 -6.47
CA TRP A 244 4.67 -8.85 -6.10
C TRP A 244 4.10 -8.92 -4.68
N TRP A 245 3.85 -10.13 -4.17
CA TRP A 245 3.48 -10.30 -2.77
C TRP A 245 4.58 -9.74 -1.85
N TYR A 246 5.84 -10.12 -2.06
CA TYR A 246 6.98 -9.65 -1.24
C TYR A 246 7.36 -8.19 -1.52
N ASP A 247 7.14 -7.69 -2.73
CA ASP A 247 7.26 -6.26 -3.06
C ASP A 247 6.23 -5.43 -2.24
N GLY A 248 5.03 -5.98 -2.05
CA GLY A 248 3.98 -5.41 -1.20
C GLY A 248 4.34 -5.44 0.28
N VAL A 249 4.89 -6.55 0.76
CA VAL A 249 5.41 -6.63 2.15
C VAL A 249 6.49 -5.60 2.38
N TYR A 250 7.48 -5.52 1.49
CA TYR A 250 8.58 -4.56 1.65
C TYR A 250 8.11 -3.10 1.59
N THR A 251 7.16 -2.79 0.72
CA THR A 251 6.54 -1.44 0.69
C THR A 251 5.91 -1.12 2.03
N ASN A 252 5.18 -2.07 2.63
CA ASN A 252 4.55 -1.90 3.93
C ASN A 252 5.57 -1.79 5.07
N ASP A 253 6.63 -2.61 5.06
CA ASP A 253 7.71 -2.59 6.04
C ASP A 253 8.40 -1.23 6.08
N MET A 254 8.64 -0.62 4.91
CA MET A 254 9.20 0.73 4.83
C MET A 254 8.28 1.81 5.43
N CYS A 255 6.98 1.55 5.53
CA CYS A 255 6.01 2.45 6.14
C CYS A 255 5.91 2.25 7.66
N ILE A 256 6.58 1.24 8.23
CA ILE A 256 6.52 0.94 9.66
C ILE A 256 7.82 1.37 10.33
N ASP A 257 7.72 2.34 11.24
CA ASP A 257 8.87 2.84 11.99
C ASP A 257 8.44 3.31 13.39
N THR A 258 9.42 3.58 14.25
CA THR A 258 9.22 4.27 15.52
C THR A 258 8.87 5.74 15.25
N PHE A 259 7.73 6.18 15.79
CA PHE A 259 7.25 7.53 15.64
C PHE A 259 8.15 8.53 16.38
N ARG A 260 8.67 9.52 15.64
CA ARG A 260 9.57 10.55 16.14
C ARG A 260 8.98 11.93 15.84
N ALA A 261 9.21 12.86 16.77
CA ALA A 261 8.63 14.20 16.71
C ALA A 261 9.01 15.01 15.46
N ASN A 262 10.14 14.66 14.85
CA ASN A 262 10.73 15.39 13.75
C ASN A 262 10.51 14.71 12.40
N ASP A 263 9.94 13.51 12.36
CA ASP A 263 9.88 12.75 11.09
C ASP A 263 8.60 13.07 10.30
N THR A 264 7.54 13.53 10.97
CA THR A 264 6.20 13.84 10.42
C THR A 264 6.11 15.20 9.74
N ASP A 265 5.20 15.32 8.77
CA ASP A 265 4.90 16.55 8.04
C ASP A 265 3.42 16.99 8.15
N PRO A 266 3.13 18.20 8.67
CA PRO A 266 4.06 19.28 8.93
C PRO A 266 4.86 19.08 10.21
N ARG A 267 6.11 19.55 10.19
CA ARG A 267 6.99 19.54 11.37
C ARG A 267 6.35 20.24 12.55
N GLY A 268 6.55 19.70 13.75
CA GLY A 268 5.98 20.22 14.99
C GLY A 268 4.51 19.83 15.22
N ALA A 269 3.92 19.01 14.35
CA ALA A 269 2.57 18.49 14.50
C ALA A 269 2.53 17.02 14.96
N ALA A 270 3.65 16.43 15.39
CA ALA A 270 3.67 15.06 15.89
C ALA A 270 2.72 14.87 17.08
N SER A 271 1.95 13.78 17.09
CA SER A 271 1.13 13.41 18.25
C SER A 271 2.01 12.98 19.43
N PRO A 272 1.97 13.67 20.60
CA PRO A 272 2.78 13.31 21.75
C PRO A 272 2.53 11.88 22.27
N SER A 273 1.32 11.35 22.05
CA SER A 273 0.92 10.03 22.55
C SER A 273 1.62 8.87 21.80
N LEU A 274 2.14 9.13 20.60
CA LEU A 274 2.80 8.13 19.76
C LEU A 274 4.33 8.16 19.86
N LEU A 275 4.94 9.20 20.44
CA LEU A 275 6.39 9.33 20.49
C LEU A 275 7.08 8.09 21.09
N GLY A 276 8.02 7.53 20.33
CA GLY A 276 8.78 6.33 20.73
C GLY A 276 8.03 5.01 20.55
N LYS A 277 6.80 5.01 20.03
CA LYS A 277 6.04 3.79 19.70
C LYS A 277 6.22 3.42 18.24
N LEU A 278 6.13 2.13 17.94
CA LEU A 278 6.00 1.65 16.57
C LEU A 278 4.64 2.10 16.01
N VAL A 279 4.65 2.61 14.78
CA VAL A 279 3.45 3.05 14.04
C VAL A 279 3.56 2.64 12.59
N LEU A 280 2.44 2.70 11.87
CA LEU A 280 2.37 2.56 10.42
C LEU A 280 2.04 3.93 9.83
N HIS A 281 2.94 4.46 9.00
CA HIS A 281 2.80 5.70 8.24
C HIS A 281 2.16 5.46 6.87
N ASP A 282 1.76 6.52 6.18
CA ASP A 282 1.31 6.48 4.78
C ASP A 282 2.44 6.05 3.81
N GLY A 283 3.64 6.62 3.99
CA GLY A 283 4.81 6.35 3.16
C GLY A 283 6.11 6.83 3.80
N ALA A 284 7.25 6.46 3.20
CA ALA A 284 8.56 6.78 3.75
C ALA A 284 9.15 8.13 3.27
N LYS A 285 8.74 8.60 2.08
CA LYS A 285 9.34 9.79 1.45
C LYS A 285 8.90 11.10 2.12
N ARG A 286 7.60 11.39 2.03
CA ARG A 286 6.92 12.63 2.46
C ARG A 286 5.76 12.27 3.39
N ASP A 287 5.17 13.26 4.05
CA ASP A 287 4.09 13.13 5.04
C ASP A 287 4.57 12.35 6.27
N ARG A 288 4.82 11.05 6.12
CA ARG A 288 5.27 10.13 7.19
C ARG A 288 4.32 10.19 8.38
N ASP A 289 3.04 10.26 8.05
CA ASP A 289 1.97 10.44 9.01
C ASP A 289 1.12 9.19 9.10
N PRO A 290 0.68 8.79 10.30
CA PRO A 290 -0.23 7.67 10.44
C PRO A 290 -1.67 8.07 10.05
N TYR A 291 -2.04 7.87 8.78
CA TYR A 291 -3.39 8.07 8.25
C TYR A 291 -4.24 6.79 8.33
N ILE A 292 -5.53 6.92 8.67
CA ILE A 292 -6.43 5.74 8.82
C ILE A 292 -6.76 5.08 7.49
N GLY A 293 -6.89 5.86 6.41
CA GLY A 293 -7.17 5.33 5.07
C GLY A 293 -6.13 4.29 4.67
N ASP A 294 -4.85 4.58 4.93
CA ASP A 294 -3.73 3.67 4.72
C ASP A 294 -3.84 2.39 5.53
N LEU A 295 -4.21 2.51 6.81
CA LEU A 295 -4.41 1.36 7.69
C LEU A 295 -5.44 0.36 7.14
N ALA A 296 -6.42 0.81 6.35
CA ALA A 296 -7.46 -0.05 5.79
C ALA A 296 -6.93 -1.09 4.79
N VAL A 297 -5.71 -0.90 4.29
CA VAL A 297 -4.99 -1.87 3.45
C VAL A 297 -3.71 -2.33 4.13
N ALA A 298 -2.83 -1.38 4.49
CA ALA A 298 -1.50 -1.62 5.02
C ALA A 298 -1.49 -2.49 6.30
N SER A 299 -2.49 -2.31 7.18
CA SER A 299 -2.56 -3.11 8.41
C SER A 299 -2.81 -4.58 8.13
N ARG A 300 -3.61 -4.90 7.09
CA ARG A 300 -3.85 -6.30 6.70
C ARG A 300 -2.57 -6.95 6.19
N THR A 301 -1.75 -6.21 5.46
CA THR A 301 -0.41 -6.66 5.07
C THR A 301 0.39 -7.03 6.31
N SER A 302 0.52 -6.13 7.28
CA SER A 302 1.25 -6.40 8.54
C SER A 302 0.72 -7.62 9.29
N TYR A 303 -0.60 -7.75 9.45
CA TYR A 303 -1.20 -8.88 10.18
C TYR A 303 -0.94 -10.23 9.52
N LEU A 304 -0.71 -10.25 8.20
CA LEU A 304 -0.51 -11.46 7.43
C LEU A 304 0.96 -11.85 7.31
N THR A 305 1.90 -10.96 7.67
CA THR A 305 3.33 -11.13 7.35
C THR A 305 4.21 -11.12 8.59
N HIS A 306 3.90 -10.31 9.61
CA HIS A 306 4.77 -10.06 10.76
C HIS A 306 4.00 -9.91 12.09
N ASP A 307 4.66 -10.22 13.21
CA ASP A 307 4.11 -9.99 14.57
C ASP A 307 4.34 -8.53 15.03
N ILE A 308 3.72 -7.59 14.31
CA ILE A 308 3.90 -6.14 14.51
C ILE A 308 2.58 -5.36 14.59
N SER A 309 1.50 -6.05 14.96
CA SER A 309 0.15 -5.45 15.09
C SER A 309 0.09 -4.22 16.02
N ALA A 310 1.07 -4.07 16.92
CA ALA A 310 1.25 -2.88 17.74
C ALA A 310 1.34 -1.59 16.91
N ALA A 311 1.94 -1.64 15.71
CA ALA A 311 2.04 -0.49 14.80
C ALA A 311 0.66 0.10 14.46
N THR A 312 -0.27 -0.75 14.03
CA THR A 312 -1.65 -0.34 13.75
C THR A 312 -2.41 0.02 15.03
N ARG A 313 -2.30 -0.82 16.08
CA ARG A 313 -3.02 -0.62 17.35
C ARG A 313 -2.72 0.74 17.96
N ASN A 314 -1.46 1.17 17.96
CA ASN A 314 -1.05 2.44 18.54
C ASN A 314 -1.70 3.62 17.83
N VAL A 315 -1.73 3.60 16.49
CA VAL A 315 -2.33 4.65 15.66
C VAL A 315 -3.85 4.74 15.88
N LEU A 316 -4.54 3.59 15.83
CA LEU A 316 -5.99 3.57 16.04
C LEU A 316 -6.39 4.06 17.44
N ALA A 317 -5.59 3.73 18.46
CA ALA A 317 -5.79 4.19 19.84
C ALA A 317 -5.57 5.71 19.98
N ASP A 318 -4.49 6.24 19.38
CA ASP A 318 -4.20 7.68 19.38
C ASP A 318 -5.35 8.48 18.76
N ILE A 319 -5.83 8.05 17.59
CA ILE A 319 -6.91 8.72 16.89
C ILE A 319 -8.21 8.72 17.70
N ALA A 320 -8.49 7.59 18.36
CA ALA A 320 -9.65 7.48 19.24
C ALA A 320 -9.55 8.41 20.46
N ASP A 321 -8.36 8.56 21.05
CA ASP A 321 -8.13 9.47 22.17
C ASP A 321 -8.31 10.96 21.75
N HIS A 322 -8.22 11.27 20.45
CA HIS A 322 -8.48 12.61 19.86
C HIS A 322 -9.90 12.79 19.30
N GLN A 323 -10.84 11.91 19.62
CA GLN A 323 -12.23 12.05 19.17
C GLN A 323 -12.87 13.35 19.67
N ARG A 324 -13.54 14.08 18.78
CA ARG A 324 -14.32 15.26 19.11
C ARG A 324 -15.61 14.92 19.87
N ALA A 325 -16.20 15.95 20.47
CA ALA A 325 -17.47 15.82 21.21
C ALA A 325 -18.66 15.37 20.34
N ASP A 326 -18.66 15.74 19.05
CA ASP A 326 -19.67 15.34 18.06
C ASP A 326 -19.47 13.91 17.50
N GLY A 327 -18.42 13.22 17.93
CA GLY A 327 -18.12 11.86 17.52
C GLY A 327 -17.20 11.73 16.31
N TRP A 328 -16.83 12.85 15.66
CA TRP A 328 -15.85 12.82 14.58
C TRP A 328 -14.45 12.46 15.10
N LEU A 329 -13.72 11.68 14.30
CA LEU A 329 -12.33 11.27 14.56
C LEU A 329 -11.41 11.94 13.55
N PRO A 330 -10.22 12.44 13.97
CA PRO A 330 -9.23 12.95 13.03
C PRO A 330 -8.74 11.84 12.10
N PRO A 331 -8.42 12.16 10.84
CA PRO A 331 -8.02 11.16 9.85
C PRO A 331 -6.57 10.68 10.00
N ALA A 332 -5.74 11.43 10.73
CA ALA A 332 -4.34 11.09 10.96
C ALA A 332 -3.92 11.42 12.38
N SER A 333 -2.86 10.78 12.86
CA SER A 333 -2.25 11.03 14.16
C SER A 333 -1.37 12.30 14.15
N ILE A 334 -1.99 13.40 13.75
CA ILE A 334 -1.40 14.74 13.61
C ILE A 334 -2.07 15.65 14.64
N ASN A 335 -1.25 16.27 15.49
CA ASN A 335 -1.72 17.19 16.50
C ASN A 335 -2.36 18.43 15.86
N ASN A 336 -3.50 18.87 16.41
CA ASN A 336 -4.30 19.99 15.88
C ASN A 336 -4.67 19.86 14.40
N TYR A 337 -4.89 18.64 13.91
CA TYR A 337 -5.28 18.43 12.51
C TYR A 337 -6.59 19.15 12.15
N THR A 338 -6.55 20.00 11.12
CA THR A 338 -7.66 20.92 10.78
C THR A 338 -8.38 20.60 9.47
N LEU A 339 -8.01 19.55 8.74
CA LEU A 339 -8.54 19.26 7.39
C LEU A 339 -9.55 18.11 7.41
N PRO A 340 -10.82 18.35 7.77
CA PRO A 340 -11.73 17.27 8.09
C PRO A 340 -12.02 16.37 6.88
N LEU A 341 -11.87 15.05 7.06
CA LEU A 341 -12.21 14.03 6.07
C LEU A 341 -13.46 13.27 6.53
N TYR A 342 -14.38 13.04 5.60
CA TYR A 342 -15.71 12.51 5.90
C TYR A 342 -15.77 10.99 6.00
N ASP A 343 -14.89 10.27 5.32
CA ASP A 343 -14.84 8.81 5.22
C ASP A 343 -13.95 8.15 6.30
N TYR A 344 -12.94 8.84 6.78
CA TYR A 344 -11.94 8.30 7.71
C TYR A 344 -12.50 7.79 9.05
N PRO A 345 -13.51 8.43 9.69
CA PRO A 345 -14.13 7.84 10.88
C PRO A 345 -14.78 6.47 10.62
N LEU A 346 -15.28 6.19 9.41
CA LEU A 346 -15.76 4.86 9.04
C LEU A 346 -14.61 3.88 8.83
N TRP A 347 -13.52 4.32 8.20
CA TRP A 347 -12.32 3.49 8.10
C TRP A 347 -11.73 3.15 9.46
N TRP A 348 -11.84 4.03 10.46
CA TRP A 348 -11.42 3.73 11.83
C TRP A 348 -12.22 2.57 12.43
N VAL A 349 -13.54 2.53 12.19
CA VAL A 349 -14.40 1.41 12.60
C VAL A 349 -14.01 0.13 11.87
N ALA A 350 -13.79 0.20 10.55
CA ALA A 350 -13.38 -0.95 9.75
C ALA A 350 -12.00 -1.50 10.18
N CYS A 351 -11.02 -0.63 10.40
CA CYS A 351 -9.68 -1.01 10.87
C CYS A 351 -9.72 -1.56 12.30
N SER A 352 -10.59 -1.03 13.17
CA SER A 352 -10.80 -1.58 14.52
C SER A 352 -11.41 -2.98 14.49
N TYR A 353 -12.31 -3.24 13.54
CA TYR A 353 -12.82 -4.59 13.27
C TYR A 353 -11.71 -5.52 12.79
N ASP A 354 -10.90 -5.10 11.81
CA ASP A 354 -9.79 -5.92 11.32
C ASP A 354 -8.77 -6.22 12.42
N LEU A 355 -8.36 -5.22 13.20
CA LEU A 355 -7.49 -5.43 14.36
C LEU A 355 -8.06 -6.51 15.29
N PHE A 356 -9.34 -6.42 15.64
CA PHE A 356 -10.00 -7.39 16.51
C PHE A 356 -10.06 -8.79 15.89
N MET A 357 -10.39 -8.90 14.61
CA MET A 357 -10.51 -10.18 13.92
C MET A 357 -9.17 -10.88 13.71
N TYR A 358 -8.11 -10.14 13.39
CA TYR A 358 -6.78 -10.71 13.14
C TYR A 358 -6.00 -10.95 14.45
N THR A 359 -6.11 -10.07 15.44
CA THR A 359 -5.25 -10.12 16.65
C THR A 359 -5.96 -10.58 17.92
N GLY A 360 -7.30 -10.48 17.95
CA GLY A 360 -8.07 -10.80 19.14
C GLY A 360 -7.96 -9.75 20.26
N ASP A 361 -7.47 -8.53 19.97
CA ASP A 361 -7.27 -7.46 20.96
C ASP A 361 -8.60 -6.91 21.52
N THR A 362 -9.17 -7.70 22.43
CA THR A 362 -10.43 -7.40 23.11
C THR A 362 -10.28 -6.19 24.05
N ALA A 363 -9.08 -5.98 24.61
CA ALA A 363 -8.83 -4.87 25.52
C ALA A 363 -8.91 -3.52 24.79
N TYR A 364 -8.34 -3.42 23.58
CA TYR A 364 -8.48 -2.25 22.72
C TYR A 364 -9.96 -1.99 22.39
N VAL A 365 -10.69 -3.01 21.92
CA VAL A 365 -12.08 -2.83 21.51
C VAL A 365 -12.96 -2.40 22.67
N LEU A 366 -12.81 -3.00 23.85
CA LEU A 366 -13.57 -2.61 25.05
C LEU A 366 -13.29 -1.17 25.46
N ARG A 367 -12.02 -0.73 25.38
CA ARG A 367 -11.62 0.64 25.73
C ARG A 367 -12.27 1.69 24.82
N TYR A 368 -12.36 1.42 23.52
CA TYR A 368 -12.81 2.39 22.52
C TYR A 368 -14.21 2.13 21.97
N TYR A 369 -14.96 1.19 22.57
CA TYR A 369 -16.34 0.88 22.16
C TYR A 369 -17.25 2.12 22.20
N SER A 370 -17.08 3.00 23.19
CA SER A 370 -17.83 4.27 23.28
C SER A 370 -17.54 5.22 22.13
N ASN A 371 -16.31 5.20 21.60
CA ASN A 371 -15.93 6.04 20.47
C ASN A 371 -16.63 5.57 19.20
N MET A 372 -16.68 4.24 18.99
CA MET A 372 -17.44 3.63 17.90
C MET A 372 -18.93 3.97 17.97
N MET A 373 -19.54 3.95 19.17
CA MET A 373 -20.92 4.41 19.36
C MET A 373 -21.10 5.87 18.94
N LYS A 374 -20.21 6.79 19.34
CA LYS A 374 -20.32 8.20 18.94
C LYS A 374 -20.18 8.39 17.42
N VAL A 375 -19.28 7.65 16.77
CA VAL A 375 -19.16 7.68 15.30
C VAL A 375 -20.49 7.28 14.64
N LEU A 376 -21.03 6.11 15.02
CA LEU A 376 -22.15 5.49 14.32
C LEU A 376 -23.53 5.98 14.77
N ASP A 377 -23.67 6.41 16.02
CA ASP A 377 -24.94 6.82 16.63
C ASP A 377 -25.04 8.33 16.89
N THR A 378 -23.97 9.11 16.64
CA THR A 378 -24.00 10.58 16.77
C THR A 378 -23.53 11.27 15.49
N PHE A 379 -22.29 11.05 15.06
CA PHE A 379 -21.71 11.79 13.93
C PHE A 379 -22.43 11.52 12.61
N TYR A 380 -22.45 10.27 12.13
CA TYR A 380 -23.06 9.95 10.83
C TYR A 380 -24.59 10.14 10.78
N PRO A 381 -25.36 9.87 11.85
CA PRO A 381 -26.76 10.27 11.90
C PRO A 381 -27.00 11.77 11.73
N SER A 382 -26.07 12.63 12.18
CA SER A 382 -26.20 14.09 12.04
C SER A 382 -26.05 14.61 10.60
N THR A 383 -25.49 13.79 9.71
CA THR A 383 -25.30 14.07 8.29
C THR A 383 -26.07 13.10 7.39
N THR A 384 -27.02 12.35 7.97
CA THR A 384 -27.99 11.51 7.25
C THR A 384 -29.20 12.36 6.89
N ASP A 385 -29.56 12.39 5.61
CA ASP A 385 -30.78 13.05 5.16
C ASP A 385 -32.00 12.23 5.62
N PRO A 386 -32.89 12.78 6.46
CA PRO A 386 -34.05 12.05 6.96
C PRO A 386 -35.08 11.70 5.87
N ALA A 387 -35.06 12.37 4.71
CA ALA A 387 -35.97 12.07 3.61
C ALA A 387 -35.54 10.83 2.82
N THR A 388 -34.23 10.62 2.66
CA THR A 388 -33.68 9.50 1.88
C THR A 388 -33.13 8.37 2.75
N GLY A 389 -32.76 8.65 4.00
CA GLY A 389 -32.06 7.72 4.88
C GLY A 389 -30.59 7.51 4.51
N LEU A 390 -30.03 8.34 3.62
CA LEU A 390 -28.66 8.25 3.13
C LEU A 390 -27.79 9.34 3.74
N LEU A 391 -26.50 9.03 3.93
CA LEU A 391 -25.47 10.04 4.17
C LEU A 391 -25.40 10.97 2.96
N SER A 392 -25.42 12.28 3.18
CA SER A 392 -25.38 13.27 2.11
C SER A 392 -24.28 14.31 2.35
N LYS A 393 -23.33 14.40 1.41
CA LYS A 393 -22.26 15.42 1.44
C LYS A 393 -22.85 16.77 1.02
N GLY A 394 -22.71 17.76 1.90
CA GLY A 394 -23.41 19.04 1.80
C GLY A 394 -24.53 19.21 2.82
N LEU A 395 -24.82 18.17 3.63
CA LEU A 395 -25.75 18.26 4.74
C LEU A 395 -25.02 18.52 6.06
N GLY A 396 -25.43 19.57 6.77
CA GLY A 396 -24.85 19.93 8.07
C GLY A 396 -23.35 20.21 7.97
N ILE A 397 -22.56 19.59 8.84
CA ILE A 397 -21.11 19.83 8.89
C ILE A 397 -20.33 19.20 7.73
N SER A 398 -20.94 18.30 6.95
CA SER A 398 -20.25 17.54 5.89
C SER A 398 -19.90 18.37 4.63
N GLU A 399 -20.46 19.58 4.47
CA GLU A 399 -20.25 20.42 3.29
C GLU A 399 -18.77 20.78 3.07
N GLY A 400 -18.05 21.11 4.16
CA GLY A 400 -16.64 21.48 4.11
C GLY A 400 -15.65 20.32 4.19
N TYR A 401 -16.13 19.06 4.17
CA TYR A 401 -15.28 17.90 4.42
C TYR A 401 -14.75 17.31 3.11
N GLY A 402 -13.47 16.96 3.11
CA GLY A 402 -12.83 16.20 2.05
C GLY A 402 -13.11 14.70 2.15
N ASP A 403 -12.48 13.93 1.27
CA ASP A 403 -12.28 12.49 1.40
C ASP A 403 -10.83 12.15 1.05
N TYR A 404 -10.47 10.87 1.06
CA TYR A 404 -9.10 10.41 0.78
C TYR A 404 -8.48 10.95 -0.53
N ALA A 405 -9.31 11.35 -1.51
CA ALA A 405 -8.85 11.86 -2.80
C ALA A 405 -9.29 13.32 -3.07
N PHE A 406 -9.85 14.01 -2.07
CA PHE A 406 -10.35 15.38 -2.15
C PHE A 406 -11.27 15.65 -3.34
N LEU A 407 -12.15 14.70 -3.64
CA LEU A 407 -13.00 14.79 -4.83
C LEU A 407 -14.14 15.80 -4.63
N PRO A 408 -14.55 16.51 -5.69
CA PRO A 408 -15.64 17.49 -5.65
C PRO A 408 -17.03 16.82 -5.63
N ARG A 409 -17.19 15.85 -4.73
CA ARG A 409 -18.43 15.09 -4.54
C ARG A 409 -19.48 15.90 -3.77
N SER A 410 -20.75 15.68 -4.10
CA SER A 410 -21.90 16.22 -3.37
C SER A 410 -23.07 15.24 -3.37
N GLY A 411 -24.02 15.46 -2.45
CA GLY A 411 -25.25 14.69 -2.36
C GLY A 411 -25.06 13.29 -1.74
N PRO A 412 -25.98 12.35 -2.00
CA PRO A 412 -25.90 10.98 -1.48
C PRO A 412 -24.82 10.17 -2.20
N VAL A 413 -23.57 10.39 -1.81
CA VAL A 413 -22.41 9.75 -2.45
C VAL A 413 -22.39 8.25 -2.18
N THR A 414 -22.27 7.43 -3.23
CA THR A 414 -22.30 5.96 -3.12
C THR A 414 -21.16 5.43 -2.25
N TYR A 415 -19.95 5.98 -2.40
CA TYR A 415 -18.78 5.59 -1.60
C TYR A 415 -19.03 5.71 -0.09
N TYR A 416 -19.49 6.87 0.38
CA TYR A 416 -19.73 7.08 1.82
C TYR A 416 -20.82 6.17 2.37
N ASN A 417 -21.90 5.94 1.61
CA ASN A 417 -23.01 5.10 2.05
C ASN A 417 -22.63 3.62 2.07
N ALA A 418 -21.91 3.12 1.05
CA ALA A 418 -21.41 1.75 1.03
C ALA A 418 -20.42 1.48 2.17
N LEU A 419 -19.51 2.44 2.42
CA LEU A 419 -18.57 2.37 3.53
C LEU A 419 -19.29 2.42 4.89
N TYR A 420 -20.39 3.17 5.00
CA TYR A 420 -21.18 3.23 6.22
C TYR A 420 -21.89 1.91 6.52
N VAL A 421 -22.46 1.26 5.50
CA VAL A 421 -23.01 -0.10 5.64
C VAL A 421 -21.93 -1.07 6.12
N LEU A 422 -20.74 -1.04 5.50
CA LEU A 422 -19.61 -1.88 5.92
C LEU A 422 -19.23 -1.64 7.40
N ALA A 423 -19.11 -0.37 7.81
CA ALA A 423 -18.77 -0.02 9.19
C ALA A 423 -19.84 -0.43 10.21
N LEU A 424 -21.13 -0.28 9.87
CA LEU A 424 -22.25 -0.71 10.71
C LEU A 424 -22.25 -2.23 10.91
N ASP A 425 -22.01 -3.00 9.85
CA ASP A 425 -21.95 -4.47 9.93
C ASP A 425 -20.72 -4.95 10.71
N ASN A 426 -19.57 -4.31 10.50
CA ASN A 426 -18.35 -4.57 11.28
C ASN A 426 -18.55 -4.29 12.77
N ALA A 427 -19.13 -3.14 13.12
CA ALA A 427 -19.46 -2.78 14.50
C ALA A 427 -20.50 -3.73 15.10
N ALA A 428 -21.50 -4.16 14.33
CA ALA A 428 -22.49 -5.13 14.79
C ALA A 428 -21.88 -6.52 15.06
N SER A 429 -20.87 -6.91 14.28
CA SER A 429 -20.10 -8.14 14.51
C SER A 429 -19.30 -8.05 15.80
N ILE A 430 -18.59 -6.93 16.03
CA ILE A 430 -17.92 -6.64 17.31
C ILE A 430 -18.92 -6.74 18.47
N ALA A 431 -20.04 -6.02 18.40
CA ALA A 431 -21.07 -6.02 19.43
C ALA A 431 -21.60 -7.43 19.73
N ARG A 432 -21.79 -8.26 18.70
CA ARG A 432 -22.20 -9.66 18.86
C ARG A 432 -21.16 -10.47 19.63
N PHE A 433 -19.87 -10.36 19.31
CA PHE A 433 -18.80 -11.08 20.02
C PHE A 433 -18.62 -10.60 21.46
N LEU A 434 -18.91 -9.32 21.75
CA LEU A 434 -18.91 -8.77 23.10
C LEU A 434 -20.21 -9.02 23.88
N GLY A 435 -21.22 -9.63 23.27
CA GLY A 435 -22.52 -9.89 23.91
C GLY A 435 -23.49 -8.70 23.94
N HIS A 436 -23.17 -7.59 23.29
CA HIS A 436 -24.02 -6.39 23.16
C HIS A 436 -25.09 -6.59 22.07
N LYS A 437 -26.06 -7.47 22.35
CA LYS A 437 -27.07 -7.92 21.37
C LYS A 437 -27.96 -6.78 20.84
N ASP A 438 -28.27 -5.77 21.67
CA ASP A 438 -29.11 -4.64 21.26
C ASP A 438 -28.39 -3.73 20.27
N ASP A 439 -27.13 -3.36 20.55
CA ASP A 439 -26.31 -2.57 19.63
C ASP A 439 -26.10 -3.32 18.30
N SER A 440 -25.80 -4.63 18.37
CA SER A 440 -25.66 -5.48 17.19
C SER A 440 -26.91 -5.46 16.30
N ARG A 441 -28.09 -5.63 16.90
CA ARG A 441 -29.37 -5.54 16.16
C ARG A 441 -29.63 -4.14 15.61
N ARG A 442 -29.36 -3.09 16.39
CA ARG A 442 -29.57 -1.70 15.99
C ARG A 442 -28.73 -1.34 14.77
N TRP A 443 -27.43 -1.63 14.81
CA TRP A 443 -26.53 -1.33 13.69
C TRP A 443 -26.82 -2.19 12.46
N GLN A 444 -27.13 -3.49 12.61
CA GLN A 444 -27.59 -4.33 11.48
C GLN A 444 -28.89 -3.80 10.86
N SER A 445 -29.85 -3.38 11.69
CA SER A 445 -31.09 -2.81 11.17
C SER A 445 -30.84 -1.53 10.39
N ARG A 446 -29.93 -0.66 10.88
CA ARG A 446 -29.55 0.57 10.18
C ARG A 446 -28.82 0.27 8.87
N ALA A 447 -27.88 -0.68 8.88
CA ALA A 447 -27.15 -1.12 7.69
C ALA A 447 -28.11 -1.56 6.59
N ARG A 448 -29.12 -2.38 6.93
CA ARG A 448 -30.17 -2.80 5.99
C ARG A 448 -31.01 -1.66 5.43
N VAL A 449 -31.35 -0.66 6.25
CA VAL A 449 -32.11 0.52 5.82
C VAL A 449 -31.29 1.34 4.83
N VAL A 450 -30.03 1.64 5.15
CA VAL A 450 -29.13 2.40 4.25
C VAL A 450 -28.89 1.62 2.95
N ALA A 451 -28.59 0.32 3.05
CA ALA A 451 -28.39 -0.54 1.88
C ALA A 451 -29.61 -0.58 0.95
N ALA A 452 -30.82 -0.66 1.51
CA ALA A 452 -32.05 -0.61 0.73
C ALA A 452 -32.25 0.77 0.07
N ALA A 453 -31.97 1.86 0.78
CA ALA A 453 -32.10 3.22 0.23
C ALA A 453 -31.14 3.49 -0.94
N MET A 454 -29.96 2.86 -0.94
CA MET A 454 -28.97 2.99 -2.01
C MET A 454 -29.47 2.49 -3.37
N SER A 455 -30.54 1.68 -3.45
CA SER A 455 -31.11 1.27 -4.74
C SER A 455 -31.55 2.46 -5.60
N SER A 456 -31.85 3.61 -4.98
CA SER A 456 -32.18 4.86 -5.67
C SER A 456 -30.99 5.50 -6.40
N LEU A 457 -29.77 5.10 -6.06
CA LEU A 457 -28.52 5.60 -6.66
C LEU A 457 -28.06 4.76 -7.87
N PHE A 458 -28.76 3.66 -8.19
CA PHE A 458 -28.33 2.72 -9.22
C PHE A 458 -28.74 3.20 -10.62
N ASP A 459 -27.76 3.38 -11.50
CA ASP A 459 -28.01 3.62 -12.92
C ASP A 459 -28.26 2.30 -13.65
N SER A 460 -29.54 1.98 -13.85
CA SER A 460 -29.94 0.77 -14.58
C SER A 460 -29.55 0.78 -16.06
N LYS A 461 -29.20 1.94 -16.64
CA LYS A 461 -28.80 2.03 -18.05
C LYS A 461 -27.42 1.45 -18.31
N VAL A 462 -26.48 1.68 -17.39
CA VAL A 462 -25.11 1.16 -17.49
C VAL A 462 -24.84 -0.02 -16.55
N GLY A 463 -25.70 -0.19 -15.54
CA GLY A 463 -25.60 -1.29 -14.59
C GLY A 463 -24.58 -1.03 -13.47
N ALA A 464 -24.43 0.22 -13.02
CA ALA A 464 -23.56 0.63 -11.93
C ALA A 464 -24.20 1.76 -11.10
N PHE A 465 -23.69 2.04 -9.90
CA PHE A 465 -24.15 3.16 -9.08
C PHE A 465 -23.50 4.47 -9.50
N TYR A 466 -24.30 5.54 -9.62
CA TYR A 466 -23.79 6.90 -9.75
C TYR A 466 -22.88 7.24 -8.56
N ASP A 467 -21.85 8.06 -8.76
CA ASP A 467 -20.97 8.45 -7.65
C ASP A 467 -21.66 9.41 -6.66
N GLY A 468 -22.37 10.42 -7.18
CA GLY A 468 -23.06 11.45 -6.39
C GLY A 468 -23.89 12.39 -7.28
N THR A 469 -24.17 13.61 -6.82
CA THR A 469 -24.96 14.59 -7.58
C THR A 469 -24.10 15.69 -8.19
N CYS A 470 -24.56 16.24 -9.31
CA CYS A 470 -24.04 17.44 -9.95
C CYS A 470 -25.19 18.48 -9.97
N GLY A 471 -25.30 19.26 -8.89
CA GLY A 471 -26.50 20.06 -8.61
C GLY A 471 -27.60 19.19 -7.99
N THR A 472 -28.81 19.25 -8.56
CA THR A 472 -29.98 18.47 -8.09
C THR A 472 -30.07 17.07 -8.70
N ASP A 473 -29.40 16.84 -9.83
CA ASP A 473 -29.45 15.58 -10.57
C ASP A 473 -28.22 14.71 -10.28
N PHE A 474 -28.32 13.40 -10.51
CA PHE A 474 -27.17 12.52 -10.46
C PHE A 474 -26.13 12.89 -11.52
N CYS A 475 -24.88 13.00 -11.08
CA CYS A 475 -23.80 13.21 -12.01
C CYS A 475 -23.63 11.94 -12.85
N GLN A 476 -23.52 12.07 -14.18
CA GLN A 476 -23.42 10.95 -15.11
C GLN A 476 -22.01 10.34 -15.10
N THR A 477 -21.56 9.89 -13.92
CA THR A 477 -20.24 9.31 -13.68
C THR A 477 -20.31 8.28 -12.55
N HIS A 478 -19.44 7.28 -12.65
CA HIS A 478 -19.43 6.09 -11.82
C HIS A 478 -18.00 5.87 -11.31
N ALA A 479 -17.85 5.88 -9.99
CA ALA A 479 -16.56 5.71 -9.35
C ALA A 479 -16.31 4.24 -8.98
N GLN A 480 -15.05 3.82 -9.07
CA GLN A 480 -14.60 2.48 -8.70
C GLN A 480 -14.83 2.17 -7.22
N ASP A 481 -14.60 3.15 -6.34
CA ASP A 481 -14.63 2.96 -4.88
C ASP A 481 -16.03 2.60 -4.35
N GLY A 482 -17.04 3.42 -4.62
CA GLY A 482 -18.41 3.20 -4.15
C GLY A 482 -19.03 1.95 -4.75
N ASN A 483 -18.76 1.68 -6.03
CA ASN A 483 -19.23 0.47 -6.69
C ASN A 483 -18.57 -0.79 -6.13
N SER A 484 -17.27 -0.76 -5.84
CA SER A 484 -16.55 -1.90 -5.23
C SER A 484 -17.00 -2.13 -3.79
N LEU A 485 -17.12 -1.06 -2.99
CA LEU A 485 -17.61 -1.16 -1.62
C LEU A 485 -19.07 -1.58 -1.54
N ALA A 486 -19.92 -1.25 -2.51
CA ALA A 486 -21.30 -1.75 -2.56
C ALA A 486 -21.33 -3.29 -2.67
N ILE A 487 -20.38 -3.89 -3.38
CA ILE A 487 -20.23 -5.36 -3.46
C ILE A 487 -19.67 -5.91 -2.15
N LEU A 488 -18.61 -5.29 -1.60
CA LEU A 488 -17.96 -5.78 -0.38
C LEU A 488 -18.84 -5.66 0.87
N SER A 489 -19.67 -4.61 0.97
CA SER A 489 -20.66 -4.43 2.03
C SER A 489 -21.94 -5.26 1.84
N GLY A 490 -22.13 -5.86 0.66
CA GLY A 490 -23.32 -6.67 0.36
C GLY A 490 -24.57 -5.85 -0.03
N VAL A 491 -24.42 -4.55 -0.28
CA VAL A 491 -25.46 -3.70 -0.88
C VAL A 491 -25.83 -4.21 -2.28
N ALA A 492 -24.81 -4.55 -3.08
CA ALA A 492 -25.00 -5.19 -4.38
C ALA A 492 -25.10 -6.71 -4.20
N ASN A 493 -26.24 -7.30 -4.58
CA ASN A 493 -26.37 -8.75 -4.70
C ASN A 493 -25.49 -9.29 -5.84
N THR A 494 -25.36 -10.62 -5.97
CA THR A 494 -24.49 -11.26 -6.97
C THR A 494 -24.76 -10.77 -8.40
N THR A 495 -26.03 -10.63 -8.80
CA THR A 495 -26.41 -10.15 -10.15
C THR A 495 -25.97 -8.70 -10.37
N THR A 496 -26.27 -7.81 -9.43
CA THR A 496 -25.86 -6.40 -9.48
C THR A 496 -24.33 -6.28 -9.43
N ALA A 497 -23.64 -7.10 -8.65
CA ALA A 497 -22.19 -7.11 -8.55
C ALA A 497 -21.52 -7.51 -9.87
N HIS A 498 -22.01 -8.55 -10.55
CA HIS A 498 -21.53 -8.89 -11.90
C HIS A 498 -21.81 -7.77 -12.90
N SER A 499 -22.97 -7.11 -12.82
CA SER A 499 -23.28 -5.95 -13.68
C SER A 499 -22.26 -4.82 -13.47
N ILE A 500 -22.02 -4.44 -12.21
CA ILE A 500 -21.08 -3.39 -11.83
C ILE A 500 -19.68 -3.71 -12.36
N LEU A 501 -19.17 -4.91 -12.07
CA LEU A 501 -17.81 -5.30 -12.44
C LEU A 501 -17.66 -5.44 -13.96
N SER A 502 -18.70 -5.87 -14.67
CA SER A 502 -18.71 -5.88 -16.14
C SER A 502 -18.59 -4.46 -16.69
N TYR A 503 -19.35 -3.52 -16.14
CA TYR A 503 -19.29 -2.12 -16.55
C TYR A 503 -17.91 -1.50 -16.27
N LEU A 504 -17.40 -1.63 -15.04
CA LEU A 504 -16.09 -1.10 -14.66
C LEU A 504 -14.98 -1.68 -15.54
N SER A 505 -15.00 -2.99 -15.82
CA SER A 505 -14.01 -3.62 -16.70
C SER A 505 -14.01 -3.03 -18.11
N ALA A 506 -15.19 -2.63 -18.62
CA ALA A 506 -15.31 -2.03 -19.94
C ALA A 506 -14.95 -0.53 -19.97
N ALA A 507 -15.35 0.22 -18.94
CA ALA A 507 -15.23 1.68 -18.93
C ALA A 507 -13.88 2.17 -18.36
N THR A 508 -13.34 1.48 -17.36
CA THR A 508 -12.23 2.00 -16.56
C THR A 508 -10.88 1.34 -16.85
N ALA A 509 -10.84 0.24 -17.61
CA ALA A 509 -9.58 -0.48 -17.87
C ALA A 509 -8.52 0.39 -18.55
N ARG A 510 -7.33 0.45 -17.95
CA ARG A 510 -6.11 1.04 -18.51
C ARG A 510 -4.98 0.00 -18.49
N PRO A 511 -3.90 0.16 -19.28
CA PRO A 511 -2.76 -0.75 -19.24
C PRO A 511 -2.10 -0.90 -17.86
N TYR A 512 -2.34 0.05 -16.95
CA TYR A 512 -1.74 0.17 -15.62
C TYR A 512 -2.75 0.03 -14.48
N GLY A 513 -3.88 -0.63 -14.72
CA GLY A 513 -4.97 -0.85 -13.74
C GLY A 513 -6.28 -0.17 -14.15
N ASN A 514 -7.31 -0.31 -13.34
CA ASN A 514 -8.63 0.27 -13.55
C ASN A 514 -8.68 1.70 -13.00
N ALA A 515 -9.04 2.64 -13.87
CA ALA A 515 -9.19 4.04 -13.52
C ALA A 515 -10.27 4.22 -12.46
N PHE A 516 -10.08 5.27 -11.69
CA PHE A 516 -10.91 5.60 -10.56
C PHE A 516 -12.33 6.01 -10.99
N TYR A 517 -12.47 6.64 -12.15
CA TYR A 517 -13.74 7.03 -12.77
C TYR A 517 -13.87 6.54 -14.20
N ASP A 518 -15.10 6.34 -14.64
CA ASP A 518 -15.48 6.01 -16.02
C ASP A 518 -15.26 7.17 -17.02
N ASN A 519 -15.32 8.42 -16.55
CA ASN A 519 -15.17 9.62 -17.35
C ASN A 519 -14.64 10.81 -16.53
N ASP A 520 -14.54 11.99 -17.16
CA ASP A 520 -13.99 13.21 -16.54
C ASP A 520 -15.05 14.25 -16.12
N ALA A 521 -16.31 13.84 -15.94
CA ALA A 521 -17.43 14.76 -15.68
C ALA A 521 -17.24 15.63 -14.42
N ILE A 522 -16.49 15.13 -13.43
CA ILE A 522 -16.20 15.85 -12.18
C ILE A 522 -14.72 16.21 -12.02
N GLY A 523 -13.89 16.03 -13.05
CA GLY A 523 -12.45 16.29 -13.04
C GLY A 523 -11.65 15.24 -13.81
N PRO A 524 -10.34 15.43 -14.01
CA PRO A 524 -9.50 14.59 -14.86
C PRO A 524 -9.10 13.27 -14.17
N PHE A 525 -10.10 12.43 -13.87
CA PHE A 525 -9.96 11.22 -13.06
C PHE A 525 -10.07 9.93 -13.88
N SER A 526 -10.53 9.98 -15.14
CA SER A 526 -10.67 8.80 -16.01
C SER A 526 -9.34 8.15 -16.40
N GLN A 527 -8.22 8.79 -16.10
CA GLN A 527 -6.86 8.28 -16.34
C GLN A 527 -6.06 8.13 -15.03
N ARG A 528 -6.69 8.31 -13.87
CA ARG A 528 -6.06 8.13 -12.56
C ARG A 528 -6.43 6.78 -11.99
N VAL A 529 -5.45 6.00 -11.54
CA VAL A 529 -5.60 4.70 -10.86
C VAL A 529 -5.02 4.84 -9.47
N TYR A 530 -5.80 4.56 -8.43
CA TYR A 530 -5.34 4.58 -7.05
C TYR A 530 -5.33 3.15 -6.52
N ALA A 531 -4.14 2.65 -6.18
CA ALA A 531 -3.98 1.28 -5.71
C ALA A 531 -4.79 0.98 -4.43
N PHE A 532 -5.04 2.02 -3.61
CA PHE A 532 -5.96 1.96 -2.48
C PHE A 532 -7.33 1.39 -2.84
N VAL A 533 -7.99 1.93 -3.87
CA VAL A 533 -9.35 1.52 -4.27
C VAL A 533 -9.36 0.36 -5.26
N SER A 534 -8.28 0.18 -6.02
CA SER A 534 -8.08 -1.03 -6.82
C SER A 534 -8.09 -2.28 -5.95
N TYR A 535 -7.53 -2.24 -4.73
CA TYR A 535 -7.60 -3.38 -3.81
C TYR A 535 -9.05 -3.81 -3.50
N PHE A 536 -9.94 -2.86 -3.19
CA PHE A 536 -11.33 -3.18 -2.88
C PHE A 536 -12.08 -3.71 -4.11
N GLU A 537 -11.73 -3.23 -5.30
CA GLU A 537 -12.28 -3.74 -6.56
C GLU A 537 -11.81 -5.19 -6.85
N ILE A 538 -10.51 -5.46 -6.68
CA ILE A 538 -9.93 -6.80 -6.78
C ILE A 538 -10.59 -7.75 -5.78
N ALA A 539 -10.75 -7.32 -4.52
CA ALA A 539 -11.44 -8.08 -3.49
C ALA A 539 -12.92 -8.33 -3.85
N ALA A 540 -13.60 -7.35 -4.46
CA ALA A 540 -14.98 -7.51 -4.94
C ALA A 540 -15.07 -8.56 -6.06
N ARG A 541 -14.14 -8.56 -7.02
CA ARG A 541 -14.04 -9.58 -8.07
C ARG A 541 -13.87 -10.97 -7.48
N PHE A 542 -12.96 -11.14 -6.52
CA PHE A 542 -12.81 -12.42 -5.81
C PHE A 542 -14.08 -12.82 -5.07
N LYS A 543 -14.72 -11.89 -4.34
CA LYS A 543 -15.93 -12.17 -3.55
C LYS A 543 -17.07 -12.78 -4.39
N VAL A 544 -17.18 -12.41 -5.68
CA VAL A 544 -18.20 -12.95 -6.60
C VAL A 544 -17.65 -14.00 -7.58
N GLY A 545 -16.51 -14.61 -7.26
CA GLY A 545 -15.96 -15.75 -8.00
C GLY A 545 -15.25 -15.40 -9.31
N LEU A 546 -15.00 -14.12 -9.61
CA LEU A 546 -14.30 -13.66 -10.81
C LEU A 546 -12.77 -13.67 -10.64
N GLY A 547 -12.22 -14.77 -10.11
CA GLY A 547 -10.80 -14.89 -9.75
C GLY A 547 -9.83 -14.59 -10.91
N THR A 548 -10.08 -15.12 -12.12
CA THR A 548 -9.24 -14.83 -13.29
C THR A 548 -9.23 -13.35 -13.64
N SER A 549 -10.38 -12.68 -13.52
CA SER A 549 -10.47 -11.25 -13.79
C SER A 549 -9.81 -10.40 -12.70
N ALA A 550 -9.84 -10.85 -11.43
CA ALA A 550 -9.10 -10.21 -10.35
C ALA A 550 -7.58 -10.30 -10.58
N LEU A 551 -7.08 -11.47 -10.96
CA LEU A 551 -5.67 -11.68 -11.27
C LEU A 551 -5.22 -10.89 -12.52
N GLU A 552 -6.09 -10.70 -13.50
CA GLU A 552 -5.82 -9.83 -14.66
C GLU A 552 -5.61 -8.37 -14.26
N GLU A 553 -6.49 -7.80 -13.44
CA GLU A 553 -6.35 -6.44 -12.90
C GLU A 553 -5.06 -6.30 -12.10
N MET A 554 -4.74 -7.29 -11.25
CA MET A 554 -3.49 -7.33 -10.48
C MET A 554 -2.26 -7.34 -11.39
N ARG A 555 -2.28 -8.11 -12.49
CA ARG A 555 -1.16 -8.14 -13.46
C ARG A 555 -0.96 -6.81 -14.17
N ARG A 556 -2.04 -6.09 -14.49
CA ARG A 556 -1.91 -4.73 -15.05
C ARG A 556 -1.38 -3.73 -14.04
N LEU A 557 -1.97 -3.68 -12.84
CA LEU A 557 -1.61 -2.70 -11.82
C LEU A 557 -0.20 -2.95 -11.24
N TYR A 558 0.02 -4.12 -10.65
CA TYR A 558 1.28 -4.44 -9.98
C TYR A 558 2.39 -4.75 -10.98
N GLY A 559 2.08 -5.37 -12.11
CA GLY A 559 3.04 -5.55 -13.19
C GLY A 559 3.53 -4.23 -13.79
N TRP A 560 2.66 -3.21 -13.87
CA TRP A 560 3.10 -1.87 -14.27
C TRP A 560 4.12 -1.30 -13.28
N MET A 561 3.80 -1.24 -12.00
CA MET A 561 4.70 -0.71 -10.97
C MET A 561 6.02 -1.48 -10.91
N ALA A 562 5.98 -2.82 -11.02
CA ALA A 562 7.17 -3.67 -10.97
C ALA A 562 8.12 -3.51 -12.18
N THR A 563 7.62 -2.99 -13.31
CA THR A 563 8.40 -2.84 -14.55
C THR A 563 8.84 -1.40 -14.83
N HIS A 564 8.37 -0.44 -14.05
CA HIS A 564 8.68 0.98 -14.20
C HIS A 564 9.43 1.49 -12.97
N ASP A 565 10.33 2.47 -13.13
CA ASP A 565 11.09 3.06 -12.03
C ASP A 565 10.14 3.57 -10.91
N PRO A 566 10.31 3.16 -9.63
CA PRO A 566 11.44 2.47 -9.01
C PRO A 566 11.35 0.93 -8.89
N GLN A 567 10.38 0.29 -9.53
CA GLN A 567 10.15 -1.16 -9.61
C GLN A 567 9.64 -1.79 -8.30
N VAL A 568 10.50 -1.96 -7.31
CA VAL A 568 10.26 -2.87 -6.17
C VAL A 568 9.11 -2.42 -5.26
N THR A 569 8.81 -1.12 -5.19
CA THR A 569 7.81 -0.59 -4.25
C THR A 569 6.53 -0.13 -4.95
N MET A 570 5.42 -0.14 -4.21
CA MET A 570 4.08 0.17 -4.72
C MET A 570 3.73 1.64 -4.56
N TRP A 571 3.14 2.20 -5.60
CA TRP A 571 2.94 3.63 -5.77
C TRP A 571 1.61 4.05 -5.19
N GLU A 572 1.58 5.28 -4.70
CA GLU A 572 0.38 5.92 -4.17
C GLU A 572 -0.74 5.97 -5.23
N GLY A 573 -0.39 6.36 -6.46
CA GLY A 573 -1.32 6.41 -7.58
C GLY A 573 -0.61 6.58 -8.91
N ILE A 574 -1.31 6.20 -9.98
CA ILE A 574 -0.83 6.27 -11.36
C ILE A 574 -1.75 7.22 -12.13
N GLY A 575 -1.16 8.16 -12.88
CA GLY A 575 -1.85 9.15 -13.69
C GLY A 575 -1.78 8.88 -15.20
N PRO A 576 -2.18 9.88 -16.01
CA PRO A 576 -2.27 9.75 -17.46
C PRO A 576 -0.98 9.24 -18.11
N GLY A 577 -1.11 8.20 -18.94
CA GLY A 577 0.02 7.57 -19.62
C GLY A 577 0.87 6.67 -18.72
N GLY A 578 0.41 6.38 -17.50
CA GLY A 578 1.10 5.47 -16.58
C GLY A 578 2.23 6.12 -15.76
N ARG A 579 2.28 7.46 -15.74
CA ARG A 579 3.23 8.24 -14.93
C ARG A 579 2.72 8.43 -13.50
N PRO A 580 3.55 8.83 -12.53
CA PRO A 580 3.08 9.19 -11.18
C PRO A 580 2.00 10.29 -11.21
N TYR A 581 0.92 10.12 -10.45
CA TYR A 581 -0.33 10.88 -10.66
C TYR A 581 -0.24 12.39 -10.30
N GLU A 582 0.69 12.77 -9.44
CA GLU A 582 1.02 14.15 -9.03
C GLU A 582 2.54 14.40 -9.21
N ASP A 583 3.11 13.86 -10.28
CA ASP A 583 4.53 14.00 -10.63
C ASP A 583 5.45 13.63 -9.44
N GLY A 584 6.47 14.44 -9.14
CA GLY A 584 7.42 14.18 -8.05
C GLY A 584 6.78 14.20 -6.65
N PHE A 585 5.56 14.71 -6.50
CA PHE A 585 4.85 14.65 -5.23
C PHE A 585 4.41 13.22 -4.90
N THR A 586 3.98 12.44 -5.89
CA THR A 586 3.50 11.05 -5.69
C THR A 586 4.52 10.21 -4.92
N SER A 587 4.06 9.53 -3.85
CA SER A 587 4.90 8.54 -3.17
C SER A 587 5.01 7.27 -4.00
N MET A 588 6.23 6.77 -4.20
CA MET A 588 6.49 5.54 -4.93
C MET A 588 6.65 4.32 -4.02
N ALA A 589 6.48 4.53 -2.71
CA ALA A 589 6.38 3.50 -1.68
C ALA A 589 5.31 3.91 -0.66
N HIS A 590 4.07 3.51 -0.90
CA HIS A 590 2.91 3.93 -0.13
C HIS A 590 2.12 2.72 0.39
N GLY A 591 1.87 2.67 1.71
CA GLY A 591 1.32 1.52 2.41
C GLY A 591 -0.07 1.12 1.91
N TRP A 592 -0.90 2.10 1.50
CA TRP A 592 -2.24 1.84 0.98
C TRP A 592 -2.28 1.05 -0.34
N ALA A 593 -1.13 0.86 -1.00
CA ALA A 593 -1.04 0.18 -2.29
C ALA A 593 -0.77 -1.33 -2.13
N THR A 594 -0.51 -1.79 -0.91
CA THR A 594 -0.01 -3.14 -0.60
C THR A 594 -1.10 -4.23 -0.61
N GLY A 595 -2.27 -3.92 -1.15
CA GLY A 595 -3.44 -4.81 -1.19
C GLY A 595 -3.22 -6.15 -1.89
N VAL A 596 -2.19 -6.29 -2.74
CA VAL A 596 -1.79 -7.57 -3.35
C VAL A 596 -1.57 -8.66 -2.29
N VAL A 597 -1.03 -8.29 -1.12
CA VAL A 597 -0.69 -9.24 -0.04
C VAL A 597 -1.98 -9.85 0.50
N ALA A 598 -2.90 -9.00 0.95
CA ALA A 598 -4.20 -9.43 1.44
C ALA A 598 -5.02 -10.11 0.34
N ALA A 599 -4.95 -9.66 -0.92
CA ALA A 599 -5.70 -10.26 -2.01
C ALA A 599 -5.27 -11.72 -2.28
N LEU A 600 -3.96 -11.96 -2.43
CA LEU A 600 -3.44 -13.31 -2.67
C LEU A 600 -3.61 -14.21 -1.44
N THR A 601 -3.35 -13.71 -0.24
CA THR A 601 -3.47 -14.52 0.98
C THR A 601 -4.94 -14.84 1.31
N ASN A 602 -5.84 -13.87 1.24
CA ASN A 602 -7.22 -14.08 1.67
C ASN A 602 -8.11 -14.74 0.63
N TYR A 603 -7.81 -14.58 -0.67
CA TYR A 603 -8.65 -15.12 -1.74
C TYR A 603 -7.98 -16.21 -2.58
N VAL A 604 -6.68 -16.12 -2.88
CA VAL A 604 -5.99 -17.17 -3.67
C VAL A 604 -5.58 -18.33 -2.77
N LEU A 605 -4.83 -18.07 -1.70
CA LEU A 605 -4.58 -19.06 -0.64
C LEU A 605 -5.87 -19.37 0.11
N GLY A 606 -6.71 -18.34 0.33
CA GLY A 606 -8.10 -18.48 0.75
C GLY A 606 -8.33 -18.35 2.26
N VAL A 607 -7.36 -17.87 3.03
CA VAL A 607 -7.41 -17.91 4.50
C VAL A 607 -7.97 -16.60 5.06
N THR A 608 -9.01 -16.64 5.89
CA THR A 608 -9.54 -15.45 6.57
C THR A 608 -10.02 -15.75 8.00
N PRO A 609 -9.95 -14.78 8.94
CA PRO A 609 -10.55 -14.94 10.25
C PRO A 609 -12.09 -14.89 10.14
N SER A 610 -12.77 -15.82 10.82
CA SER A 610 -14.23 -15.81 10.96
C SER A 610 -14.69 -15.48 12.40
N GLY A 611 -13.73 -15.41 13.33
CA GLY A 611 -13.90 -14.96 14.70
C GLY A 611 -12.65 -14.22 15.20
N PRO A 612 -12.74 -13.54 16.36
CA PRO A 612 -11.66 -12.70 16.90
C PRO A 612 -10.37 -13.48 17.12
N GLY A 613 -9.24 -12.90 16.71
CA GLY A 613 -7.91 -13.50 16.84
C GLY A 613 -7.76 -14.85 16.17
N PHE A 614 -8.51 -15.13 15.09
CA PHE A 614 -8.60 -16.46 14.45
C PHE A 614 -9.05 -17.60 15.37
N ALA A 615 -9.76 -17.31 16.48
CA ALA A 615 -10.38 -18.36 17.29
C ALA A 615 -11.31 -19.26 16.45
N THR A 616 -11.93 -18.68 15.42
CA THR A 616 -12.45 -19.40 14.27
C THR A 616 -11.94 -18.81 12.97
N TRP A 617 -11.76 -19.64 11.95
CA TRP A 617 -11.18 -19.27 10.66
C TRP A 617 -11.91 -19.92 9.49
N SER A 618 -11.61 -19.49 8.27
CA SER A 618 -12.09 -20.14 7.05
C SER A 618 -10.98 -20.27 6.01
N VAL A 619 -11.05 -21.35 5.21
CA VAL A 619 -10.18 -21.58 4.06
C VAL A 619 -11.04 -21.83 2.83
N LYS A 620 -11.11 -20.83 1.95
CA LYS A 620 -11.87 -20.86 0.69
C LYS A 620 -11.00 -20.32 -0.46
N PRO A 621 -10.19 -21.17 -1.10
CA PRO A 621 -9.40 -20.76 -2.25
C PRO A 621 -10.28 -20.36 -3.44
N ILE A 622 -9.93 -19.27 -4.12
CA ILE A 622 -10.51 -18.81 -5.39
C ILE A 622 -9.37 -18.76 -6.42
N PRO A 623 -9.07 -19.90 -7.06
CA PRO A 623 -7.78 -20.09 -7.72
C PRO A 623 -7.51 -19.24 -8.97
N GLY A 624 -8.54 -18.69 -9.61
CA GLY A 624 -8.40 -18.01 -10.91
C GLY A 624 -7.72 -18.92 -11.95
N ASP A 625 -6.59 -18.47 -12.50
CA ASP A 625 -5.75 -19.22 -13.44
C ASP A 625 -4.48 -19.85 -12.82
N VAL A 626 -4.30 -19.74 -11.49
CA VAL A 626 -3.15 -20.30 -10.77
C VAL A 626 -3.28 -21.83 -10.55
N ALA A 627 -2.25 -22.61 -10.86
CA ALA A 627 -2.30 -24.08 -10.79
C ALA A 627 -2.18 -24.63 -9.36
N TRP A 628 -1.44 -23.95 -8.49
CA TRP A 628 -1.27 -24.29 -7.08
C TRP A 628 -0.93 -23.05 -6.26
N ALA A 629 -1.28 -23.06 -4.97
CA ALA A 629 -0.76 -22.10 -4.00
C ALA A 629 -0.51 -22.78 -2.65
N LYS A 630 0.52 -22.33 -1.94
CA LYS A 630 0.86 -22.73 -0.57
C LYS A 630 1.27 -21.50 0.23
N GLY A 631 1.07 -21.57 1.53
CA GLY A 631 1.43 -20.47 2.41
C GLY A 631 1.05 -20.72 3.86
N VAL A 632 1.47 -19.78 4.68
CA VAL A 632 1.21 -19.75 6.12
C VAL A 632 0.59 -18.41 6.48
N VAL A 633 -0.51 -18.45 7.21
CA VAL A 633 -1.10 -17.26 7.84
C VAL A 633 -0.84 -17.29 9.34
N PRO A 634 -0.16 -16.28 9.91
CA PRO A 634 0.11 -16.22 11.32
C PRO A 634 -1.17 -15.88 12.07
N THR A 635 -1.34 -16.47 13.25
CA THR A 635 -2.45 -16.13 14.13
C THR A 635 -2.00 -16.13 15.59
N PRO A 636 -2.72 -15.42 16.49
CA PRO A 636 -2.48 -15.46 17.94
C PRO A 636 -2.48 -16.87 18.55
N HIS A 637 -3.12 -17.84 17.88
CA HIS A 637 -3.22 -19.22 18.34
C HIS A 637 -2.17 -20.16 17.72
N GLY A 638 -1.34 -19.67 16.80
CA GLY A 638 -0.43 -20.46 15.94
C GLY A 638 -0.74 -20.29 14.45
N PRO A 639 0.05 -20.85 13.53
CA PRO A 639 -0.16 -20.69 12.10
C PRO A 639 -1.35 -21.49 11.56
N VAL A 640 -1.97 -20.99 10.48
CA VAL A 640 -2.81 -21.77 9.57
C VAL A 640 -1.99 -22.07 8.32
N ASP A 641 -1.59 -23.33 8.14
CA ASP A 641 -0.86 -23.82 6.97
C ASP A 641 -1.86 -24.27 5.90
N VAL A 642 -1.66 -23.83 4.66
CA VAL A 642 -2.50 -24.22 3.52
C VAL A 642 -1.64 -24.60 2.32
N PHE A 643 -2.04 -25.67 1.63
CA PHE A 643 -1.53 -26.01 0.31
C PHE A 643 -2.66 -26.57 -0.55
N TRP A 644 -2.85 -26.02 -1.74
CA TRP A 644 -3.75 -26.60 -2.72
C TRP A 644 -3.14 -26.69 -4.12
N THR A 645 -3.65 -27.63 -4.90
CA THR A 645 -3.29 -27.84 -6.31
C THR A 645 -4.51 -28.25 -7.14
N ARG A 646 -4.47 -27.96 -8.44
CA ARG A 646 -5.52 -28.31 -9.41
C ARG A 646 -4.98 -29.18 -10.53
N ASN A 647 -5.90 -29.91 -11.18
CA ASN A 647 -5.64 -30.67 -12.40
C ASN A 647 -4.46 -31.66 -12.26
N GLN A 648 -4.37 -32.32 -11.11
CA GLN A 648 -3.44 -33.44 -10.93
C GLN A 648 -4.01 -34.69 -11.63
N PRO A 649 -3.16 -35.62 -12.09
CA PRO A 649 -3.60 -36.87 -12.72
C PRO A 649 -4.67 -37.62 -11.90
N ASP A 650 -4.52 -37.55 -10.58
CA ASP A 650 -5.36 -38.27 -9.63
C ASP A 650 -6.36 -37.36 -8.90
N ALA A 651 -6.44 -36.05 -9.15
CA ALA A 651 -7.44 -35.18 -8.51
C ALA A 651 -7.64 -33.87 -9.29
N LEU A 652 -8.90 -33.50 -9.51
CA LEU A 652 -9.24 -32.21 -10.14
C LEU A 652 -8.86 -31.03 -9.23
N PHE A 653 -8.97 -31.23 -7.92
CA PHE A 653 -8.57 -30.29 -6.88
C PHE A 653 -8.12 -31.07 -5.64
N SER A 654 -7.04 -30.64 -5.00
CA SER A 654 -6.57 -31.16 -3.70
C SER A 654 -6.20 -30.00 -2.80
N LEU A 655 -6.63 -30.03 -1.54
CA LEU A 655 -6.36 -29.02 -0.52
C LEU A 655 -5.97 -29.70 0.79
N GLN A 656 -4.85 -29.25 1.36
CA GLN A 656 -4.38 -29.60 2.68
C GLN A 656 -4.44 -28.35 3.56
N VAL A 657 -4.93 -28.51 4.78
CA VAL A 657 -4.99 -27.44 5.77
C VAL A 657 -4.61 -27.97 7.13
N THR A 658 -3.80 -27.20 7.86
CA THR A 658 -3.52 -27.43 9.28
C THR A 658 -3.80 -26.14 10.02
N GLY A 659 -4.80 -26.15 10.91
CA GLY A 659 -5.06 -25.02 11.80
C GLY A 659 -4.49 -25.26 13.21
N PRO A 660 -4.37 -24.22 14.06
CA PRO A 660 -3.83 -24.38 15.39
C PRO A 660 -4.75 -25.16 16.33
N LYS A 661 -4.18 -25.97 17.23
CA LYS A 661 -4.94 -26.75 18.21
C LYS A 661 -5.85 -25.84 19.06
N GLY A 662 -7.12 -26.22 19.19
CA GLY A 662 -8.10 -25.48 19.99
C GLY A 662 -8.85 -24.37 19.23
N THR A 663 -8.58 -24.22 17.93
CA THR A 663 -9.35 -23.35 17.02
C THR A 663 -10.30 -24.19 16.16
N ARG A 664 -11.26 -23.55 15.48
CA ARG A 664 -12.19 -24.21 14.55
C ARG A 664 -12.20 -23.55 13.19
N GLY A 665 -12.21 -24.36 12.13
CA GLY A 665 -12.19 -23.90 10.75
C GLY A 665 -13.44 -24.30 9.98
N VAL A 666 -13.74 -23.52 8.93
CA VAL A 666 -14.61 -23.96 7.83
C VAL A 666 -13.80 -23.98 6.54
N VAL A 667 -13.72 -25.14 5.91
CA VAL A 667 -13.01 -25.34 4.64
C VAL A 667 -14.02 -25.46 3.51
N SER A 668 -13.83 -24.67 2.46
CA SER A 668 -14.70 -24.63 1.29
C SER A 668 -13.94 -25.15 0.08
N VAL A 669 -14.44 -26.21 -0.56
CA VAL A 669 -13.82 -26.84 -1.74
C VAL A 669 -14.67 -26.59 -2.98
N PRO A 670 -14.09 -26.15 -4.13
CA PRO A 670 -14.84 -25.90 -5.35
C PRO A 670 -15.31 -27.22 -5.96
N ALA A 671 -16.54 -27.63 -5.69
CA ALA A 671 -17.00 -28.97 -6.01
C ALA A 671 -17.49 -29.13 -7.45
N GLY A 672 -18.12 -28.09 -8.03
CA GLY A 672 -18.62 -28.14 -9.41
C GLY A 672 -19.53 -29.34 -9.71
N GLY A 673 -20.25 -29.84 -8.70
CA GLY A 673 -21.10 -31.04 -8.79
C GLY A 673 -20.35 -32.39 -8.74
N GLN A 674 -19.02 -32.40 -8.58
CA GLN A 674 -18.22 -33.61 -8.44
C GLN A 674 -18.17 -34.10 -6.98
N PRO A 675 -17.92 -35.41 -6.73
CA PRO A 675 -17.76 -35.94 -5.39
C PRO A 675 -16.54 -35.31 -4.67
N VAL A 676 -16.79 -34.80 -3.46
CA VAL A 676 -15.77 -34.27 -2.55
C VAL A 676 -15.44 -35.34 -1.52
N TYR A 677 -14.16 -35.51 -1.21
CA TYR A 677 -13.68 -36.36 -0.14
C TYR A 677 -13.00 -35.52 0.93
N PHE A 678 -13.29 -35.82 2.20
CA PHE A 678 -12.66 -35.24 3.39
C PHE A 678 -11.98 -36.37 4.16
N ASP A 679 -10.66 -36.28 4.34
CA ASP A 679 -9.82 -37.30 4.98
C ASP A 679 -10.08 -38.72 4.42
N GLY A 680 -10.21 -38.80 3.09
CA GLY A 680 -10.45 -40.03 2.33
C GLY A 680 -11.89 -40.54 2.34
N LYS A 681 -12.81 -39.90 3.07
CA LYS A 681 -14.22 -40.27 3.12
C LYS A 681 -15.05 -39.35 2.24
N MET A 682 -15.90 -39.94 1.40
CA MET A 682 -16.82 -39.18 0.56
C MET A 682 -17.76 -38.36 1.46
N VAL A 683 -17.86 -37.07 1.18
CA VAL A 683 -18.76 -36.15 1.88
C VAL A 683 -20.18 -36.38 1.36
N ASP A 684 -21.15 -36.57 2.26
CA ASP A 684 -22.55 -36.69 1.87
C ASP A 684 -23.11 -35.30 1.50
N VAL A 685 -23.11 -35.02 0.20
CA VAL A 685 -23.61 -33.75 -0.36
C VAL A 685 -25.14 -33.67 -0.28
N LYS A 686 -25.86 -34.79 -0.06
CA LYS A 686 -27.34 -34.77 0.07
C LYS A 686 -27.84 -34.19 1.40
N GLY A 687 -26.95 -33.81 2.30
CA GLY A 687 -27.27 -33.07 3.54
C GLY A 687 -26.27 -31.96 3.91
N SER A 688 -25.20 -31.77 3.13
CA SER A 688 -24.17 -30.77 3.38
C SER A 688 -24.37 -29.60 2.43
N ALA A 689 -24.51 -28.39 2.98
CA ALA A 689 -24.79 -27.15 2.25
C ALA A 689 -23.82 -26.94 1.07
N VAL A 690 -24.26 -27.32 -0.14
CA VAL A 690 -23.71 -26.75 -1.37
C VAL A 690 -24.08 -25.27 -1.29
N ALA A 691 -23.08 -24.42 -1.10
CA ALA A 691 -23.30 -22.99 -1.18
C ALA A 691 -23.69 -22.63 -2.63
N ASP A 692 -24.51 -21.59 -2.80
CA ASP A 692 -25.04 -21.15 -4.10
C ASP A 692 -23.93 -20.83 -5.14
N ASP A 693 -22.67 -20.77 -4.70
CA ASP A 693 -21.46 -20.51 -5.49
C ASP A 693 -20.71 -21.78 -5.93
N GLY A 694 -21.25 -22.98 -5.69
CA GLY A 694 -20.66 -24.24 -6.13
C GLY A 694 -19.57 -24.82 -5.22
N TYR A 695 -19.41 -24.27 -4.01
CA TYR A 695 -18.52 -24.82 -2.98
C TYR A 695 -19.25 -25.78 -2.04
N VAL A 696 -18.51 -26.76 -1.53
CA VAL A 696 -18.94 -27.61 -0.40
C VAL A 696 -18.18 -27.15 0.84
N ASN A 697 -18.91 -26.86 1.91
CA ASN A 697 -18.36 -26.38 3.18
C ASN A 697 -18.22 -27.53 4.19
N MET A 698 -17.07 -27.64 4.85
CA MET A 698 -16.77 -28.67 5.84
C MET A 698 -16.18 -28.02 7.09
N ALA A 699 -16.74 -28.33 8.26
CA ALA A 699 -16.18 -27.92 9.53
C ALA A 699 -14.98 -28.80 9.90
N VAL A 700 -13.92 -28.17 10.42
CA VAL A 700 -12.71 -28.84 10.89
C VAL A 700 -12.29 -28.33 12.26
N GLU A 701 -11.63 -29.19 13.02
CA GLU A 701 -10.99 -28.83 14.28
C GLU A 701 -9.50 -28.58 14.01
N GLY A 702 -8.92 -27.54 14.61
CA GLY A 702 -7.48 -27.31 14.52
C GLY A 702 -6.67 -28.34 15.32
N GLY A 703 -5.39 -28.48 14.98
CA GLY A 703 -4.42 -29.35 15.63
C GLY A 703 -4.03 -30.59 14.84
N ASN A 704 -4.81 -30.97 13.82
CA ASN A 704 -4.47 -32.02 12.86
C ASN A 704 -4.45 -31.44 11.44
N MET A 705 -3.69 -32.09 10.55
CA MET A 705 -3.77 -31.84 9.12
C MET A 705 -5.00 -32.52 8.53
N HIS A 706 -5.76 -31.80 7.73
CA HIS A 706 -6.94 -32.28 7.02
C HIS A 706 -6.72 -32.21 5.50
N THR A 707 -7.19 -33.22 4.77
CA THR A 707 -7.07 -33.31 3.32
C THR A 707 -8.44 -33.36 2.64
N PHE A 708 -8.57 -32.59 1.57
CA PHE A 708 -9.78 -32.49 0.77
C PHE A 708 -9.47 -32.73 -0.70
N THR A 709 -10.21 -33.61 -1.36
CA THR A 709 -9.99 -33.91 -2.79
C THR A 709 -11.29 -33.92 -3.59
N LEU A 710 -11.16 -33.55 -4.88
CA LEU A 710 -12.24 -33.57 -5.86
C LEU A 710 -11.96 -34.63 -6.95
N GLY A 711 -12.90 -35.56 -7.15
CA GLY A 711 -12.91 -36.44 -8.32
C GLY A 711 -12.14 -37.77 -8.22
N SER A 712 -11.56 -38.16 -7.08
CA SER A 712 -10.94 -39.48 -6.92
C SER A 712 -10.93 -40.05 -5.50
N ARG A 713 -10.75 -41.38 -5.40
CA ARG A 713 -10.64 -42.17 -4.18
C ARG A 713 -9.16 -42.40 -3.83
N GLN A 714 -8.65 -41.60 -2.89
CA GLN A 714 -7.43 -41.78 -2.07
C GLN A 714 -6.17 -42.45 -2.69
N VAL A 715 -5.07 -41.70 -2.80
CA VAL A 715 -3.72 -42.22 -2.57
C VAL A 715 -3.59 -42.52 -1.06
N ARG A 716 -3.18 -43.73 -0.68
CA ARG A 716 -3.09 -44.12 0.75
C ARG A 716 -1.98 -43.34 1.45
N SER A 717 -2.18 -43.08 2.73
CA SER A 717 -1.22 -42.48 3.66
C SER A 717 0.10 -43.25 3.83
N ASP A 718 0.21 -44.42 3.23
CA ASP A 718 1.27 -45.40 3.51
C ASP A 718 2.40 -45.34 2.45
N GLU A 719 2.33 -44.38 1.50
CA GLU A 719 3.28 -44.22 0.38
C GLU A 719 4.00 -42.84 0.33
N ILE A 720 4.04 -42.06 1.41
CA ILE A 720 4.82 -40.79 1.49
C ILE A 720 6.13 -40.96 2.28
#